data_AF-A0A9E4EB77-F1
#
_entry.id   AF-A0A9E4EB77-F1
#
_cell.length_a   1.000
_cell.length_b   1.000
_cell.length_c   1.000
_cell.angle_alpha   90.00
_cell.angle_beta   90.00
_cell.angle_gamma   90.00
#
_symmetry.space_group_name_H-M   'P 1'
#
loop_
_entity.id
_entity.type
_entity.pdbx_description
1 polymer ?
#
loop_
_entity_poly.entity_id
_entity_poly.type
_entity_poly.pdbx_seq_one_letter_code
_entity_poly.pdbx_strand_id
1 'polypeptide(L)'
;MNALKDIIQRCHQRREKPLRQKKTVVTPSFYKGLFHHFTVFCAQRYPVALYDLEQAGISFMPIGGTPEQDRVPQSFGDERFLRPQRRADWEIRQWHASWGIQVYTGIPSERDEAQWHDLDFKYEAICAAPDAVHACIETLVTVVANPLLVLTKSGGLRFSCRVPRYLHPNTEVARYYIYKDIATAENAYQRDVYLEILGDEGHSPWDGRYEVLLGNLLNPPVIPKEILFSSIDALREALHDPINLAAEIAKPILQDFIVSTPSLGSRKLDLAKEAFLKRGFSYLRQENDLHHWAESADSDEVDVSLWECDRTVWIRASTSDLQLPTEDTPITDVWEDTGILPMIPATGLPVSENILAVREGKLSPLAIKRPSPVLKKSEDSEKVYEPLEKNISQIQQIFETDTRVIGLLAETDARSNYEVESHLLRSGAVAFSAGYPIVEDAVKHFERQSLPPIARWRHVTYLWDQVKEIPLDLRMATPFERGNVCEDPERFLALVGRGVNASKTLCPQCPVYATCQERGYLSQPATLQLAKTQIFGFTQTFLDPDQLAVSEKILEPLNGTERLCIVSSSKADGLFLECGISKSKLEAWNVNWQGNALADFAQALLSILEIENDTDDIVAKRIRIVMQGFQQHEEELIKQMCQVNLKGRVVEQRIIDDESEEELARWTITFEGGASAYIPLNDYAAERLMAQGLPVFQLEAFELDKEMRIAMSIERAIGLGIMDIGTVEKIQEFPSVYRNPDWTFWHQLKRFLAHYTRNADAPIIWYDKVLLFWVPPVLHPSIKRLLFMSATLTERDFRETFPDEEIGVVHTRPMPWVTGNKVFQIRSGVHSLKTLLDYDCTCDVIGLSQIGERILLGICAEIERNLSVKHAIITYDPIIEQLKEIAEKENVCLLTEFKSLYNLGTAIEAADVVWIVGTPYWEPGIIWRRAQVLFGNDEDPLCYEADTEFQHYKDERIQRIYTQTVAELITKIIGHAGLNRLTGKKVVLVSSLEIPDITDRPETLLFDWEDFEIAGELNKLTETIATRERFEVERDNLTAETGREEVERILGCSSRQANRVLNKLRGGNIPRVTFREQILALLADGEKKAAEVVAAIEGNSVAIHHELIRLTKLGEIVKIRWGVYALRDIDPPQQ
;
A
#
# COMPACT_ATOMS: atom_id res chain seq x y z
N MET A 1 40.59 35.35 -29.48
CA MET A 1 40.68 33.91 -29.81
C MET A 1 41.99 33.24 -29.33
N ASN A 2 42.51 33.58 -28.14
CA ASN A 2 43.52 32.75 -27.44
C ASN A 2 43.07 32.39 -26.00
N ALA A 3 41.81 32.68 -25.65
CA ALA A 3 41.27 32.48 -24.31
C ALA A 3 40.57 31.11 -24.10
N LEU A 4 40.21 30.40 -25.18
CA LEU A 4 39.47 29.13 -25.13
C LEU A 4 40.38 27.92 -24.81
N LYS A 5 41.65 27.94 -25.28
CA LYS A 5 42.64 26.88 -25.00
C LYS A 5 42.98 26.72 -23.51
N ASP A 6 42.81 27.78 -22.71
CA ASP A 6 43.09 27.76 -21.27
C ASP A 6 41.87 27.32 -20.43
N ILE A 7 40.68 27.16 -21.03
CA ILE A 7 39.44 26.91 -20.30
C ILE A 7 39.43 25.51 -19.66
N ILE A 8 39.88 24.47 -20.38
CA ILE A 8 39.96 23.11 -19.86
C ILE A 8 40.96 23.05 -18.70
N GLN A 9 42.09 23.74 -18.82
CA GLN A 9 43.07 23.84 -17.72
C GLN A 9 42.51 24.60 -16.50
N ARG A 10 41.67 25.62 -16.70
CA ARG A 10 40.93 26.30 -15.61
C ARG A 10 39.84 25.41 -15.00
N CYS A 11 39.21 24.53 -15.77
CA CYS A 11 38.29 23.50 -15.27
C CYS A 11 39.00 22.56 -14.29
N HIS A 12 40.18 22.04 -14.69
CA HIS A 12 41.02 21.22 -13.82
C HIS A 12 41.44 21.96 -12.54
N GLN A 13 41.91 23.22 -12.65
CA GLN A 13 42.29 24.03 -11.49
C GLN A 13 41.12 24.33 -10.53
N ARG A 14 39.90 24.54 -11.06
CA ARG A 14 38.69 24.77 -10.25
C ARG A 14 38.24 23.50 -9.51
N ARG A 15 38.44 22.32 -10.10
CA ARG A 15 38.21 21.03 -9.41
C ARG A 15 39.16 20.84 -8.22
N GLU A 16 40.44 21.20 -8.38
CA GLU A 16 41.44 21.09 -7.31
C GLU A 16 41.20 22.07 -6.15
N LYS A 17 40.60 23.24 -6.41
CA LYS A 17 40.25 24.26 -5.39
C LYS A 17 38.77 24.67 -5.50
N PRO A 18 37.84 23.82 -5.05
CA PRO A 18 36.41 24.12 -5.12
C PRO A 18 36.02 25.27 -4.18
N LEU A 19 35.03 26.06 -4.58
CA LEU A 19 34.51 27.16 -3.77
C LEU A 19 33.86 26.59 -2.49
N ARG A 20 34.42 26.89 -1.31
CA ARG A 20 33.96 26.33 -0.02
C ARG A 20 32.53 26.76 0.34
N GLN A 21 31.73 25.81 0.83
CA GLN A 21 30.34 26.01 1.25
C GLN A 21 30.26 26.34 2.75
N LYS A 22 29.39 27.27 3.16
CA LYS A 22 28.89 27.28 4.55
C LYS A 22 27.89 26.14 4.67
N LYS A 23 28.14 25.16 5.55
CA LYS A 23 27.26 24.00 5.76
C LYS A 23 25.80 24.42 5.96
N THR A 24 24.98 24.24 4.94
CA THR A 24 23.53 24.11 5.06
C THR A 24 23.24 22.63 5.26
N VAL A 25 22.55 22.29 6.35
CA VAL A 25 22.08 20.93 6.59
C VAL A 25 20.95 20.67 5.58
N VAL A 26 21.14 19.68 4.71
CA VAL A 26 20.09 19.21 3.80
C VAL A 26 19.26 18.20 4.58
N THR A 27 17.99 18.49 4.78
CA THR A 27 16.99 17.50 5.21
C THR A 27 16.26 17.03 3.95
N PRO A 28 16.22 15.72 3.64
CA PRO A 28 15.48 15.24 2.48
C PRO A 28 13.97 15.40 2.73
N SER A 29 13.29 16.16 1.86
CA SER A 29 11.83 16.17 1.81
C SER A 29 11.35 14.97 1.02
N PHE A 30 10.87 13.94 1.72
CA PHE A 30 10.06 12.88 1.14
C PHE A 30 8.68 13.45 0.78
N TYR A 31 8.19 13.22 -0.44
CA TYR A 31 6.78 13.45 -0.75
C TYR A 31 6.02 12.14 -0.56
N LYS A 32 5.44 11.94 0.64
CA LYS A 32 4.56 10.80 1.01
C LYS A 32 5.09 9.37 0.76
N GLY A 33 6.37 9.19 0.42
CA GLY A 33 7.13 7.96 0.56
C GLY A 33 6.74 6.72 -0.26
N LEU A 34 6.77 6.73 -1.61
CA LEU A 34 7.17 5.61 -2.55
C LEU A 34 7.12 5.98 -4.08
N PHE A 35 7.63 5.12 -4.99
CA PHE A 35 8.02 5.29 -6.45
C PHE A 35 6.90 5.16 -7.55
N HIS A 36 7.08 5.69 -8.79
CA HIS A 36 6.12 5.73 -9.96
C HIS A 36 6.77 5.51 -11.39
N HIS A 37 6.02 5.05 -12.42
CA HIS A 37 6.42 4.87 -13.87
C HIS A 37 5.59 5.76 -14.86
N PHE A 38 6.12 6.15 -16.05
CA PHE A 38 5.50 7.12 -17.02
C PHE A 38 5.36 6.60 -18.49
N THR A 39 4.35 7.08 -19.25
CA THR A 39 4.09 6.89 -20.72
C THR A 39 3.80 8.26 -21.37
N VAL A 40 4.16 8.52 -22.65
CA VAL A 40 4.11 9.87 -23.28
C VAL A 40 3.36 9.88 -24.64
N PHE A 41 2.74 11.00 -25.02
CA PHE A 41 1.97 11.16 -26.26
C PHE A 41 2.53 12.27 -27.16
N CYS A 42 2.54 12.09 -28.48
CA CYS A 42 2.97 13.13 -29.44
C CYS A 42 1.83 14.09 -29.83
N ALA A 43 2.14 15.18 -30.56
CA ALA A 43 1.18 16.23 -30.95
C ALA A 43 0.01 15.77 -31.87
N GLN A 44 -0.01 14.51 -32.31
CA GLN A 44 -1.10 13.88 -33.08
C GLN A 44 -1.88 12.81 -32.27
N ARG A 45 -1.61 12.68 -30.96
CA ARG A 45 -2.32 11.83 -29.97
C ARG A 45 -2.13 10.29 -30.06
N TYR A 46 -0.98 9.80 -30.52
CA TYR A 46 -0.62 8.37 -30.38
C TYR A 46 0.18 8.10 -29.08
N PRO A 47 -0.17 7.07 -28.27
CA PRO A 47 0.59 6.68 -27.08
C PRO A 47 1.92 5.99 -27.46
N VAL A 48 3.01 6.43 -26.83
CA VAL A 48 4.35 5.83 -26.96
C VAL A 48 4.90 5.67 -25.53
N ALA A 49 5.30 4.47 -25.11
CA ALA A 49 5.88 4.31 -23.78
C ALA A 49 7.12 5.21 -23.64
N LEU A 50 7.40 5.75 -22.45
CA LEU A 50 8.66 6.50 -22.23
C LEU A 50 9.85 5.62 -22.64
N TYR A 51 9.75 4.34 -22.30
CA TYR A 51 10.61 3.25 -22.75
C TYR A 51 10.72 3.14 -24.29
N ASP A 52 9.67 3.40 -25.06
CA ASP A 52 9.65 3.35 -26.53
C ASP A 52 10.24 4.63 -27.19
N LEU A 53 10.08 5.82 -26.56
CA LEU A 53 10.75 7.07 -26.97
C LEU A 53 12.25 7.03 -26.65
N GLU A 54 12.59 6.39 -25.53
CA GLU A 54 13.96 6.07 -25.13
C GLU A 54 14.57 5.00 -26.06
N GLN A 55 13.79 3.99 -26.50
CA GLN A 55 14.19 3.04 -27.54
C GLN A 55 14.26 3.65 -28.96
N ALA A 56 13.55 4.75 -29.23
CA ALA A 56 13.68 5.55 -30.45
C ALA A 56 14.77 6.65 -30.37
N GLY A 57 15.48 6.75 -29.25
CA GLY A 57 16.62 7.65 -29.05
C GLY A 57 16.26 9.12 -28.74
N ILE A 58 15.08 9.40 -28.20
CA ILE A 58 14.59 10.74 -27.82
C ILE A 58 14.56 10.84 -26.28
N SER A 59 15.44 11.64 -25.67
CA SER A 59 15.46 11.87 -24.22
C SER A 59 14.50 13.00 -23.78
N PHE A 60 13.70 12.75 -22.75
CA PHE A 60 12.69 13.63 -22.17
C PHE A 60 12.92 13.77 -20.65
N MET A 61 12.85 14.98 -20.08
CA MET A 61 12.78 15.20 -18.62
C MET A 61 11.38 15.79 -18.32
N PRO A 62 10.61 15.23 -17.35
CA PRO A 62 9.17 15.14 -17.48
C PRO A 62 8.43 16.45 -17.13
N ILE A 63 7.48 16.84 -17.99
CA ILE A 63 6.29 17.59 -17.59
C ILE A 63 5.11 16.59 -17.63
N GLY A 64 4.69 16.09 -16.45
CA GLY A 64 3.47 15.29 -16.19
C GLY A 64 3.47 13.83 -16.70
N GLY A 65 2.80 12.82 -16.12
CA GLY A 65 1.82 12.65 -15.04
C GLY A 65 1.39 11.15 -15.01
N THR A 66 0.61 10.71 -14.02
CA THR A 66 0.04 9.34 -13.92
C THR A 66 -1.47 9.32 -14.29
N PRO A 67 -2.18 8.18 -14.31
CA PRO A 67 -2.31 7.35 -15.51
C PRO A 67 -3.75 6.84 -15.71
N GLU A 68 -4.55 7.38 -16.63
CA GLU A 68 -5.83 6.74 -16.96
C GLU A 68 -6.36 6.99 -18.39
N GLN A 69 -5.52 6.89 -19.43
CA GLN A 69 -5.89 6.64 -20.85
C GLN A 69 -4.58 6.62 -21.68
N ASP A 70 -4.22 5.71 -22.59
CA ASP A 70 -4.89 4.64 -23.33
C ASP A 70 -3.84 3.69 -23.98
N ARG A 71 -4.29 2.50 -24.42
CA ARG A 71 -3.46 1.46 -25.08
C ARG A 71 -3.24 1.70 -26.59
N VAL A 72 -2.09 1.16 -27.01
CA VAL A 72 -1.36 0.95 -28.28
C VAL A 72 -2.13 0.22 -29.42
N PRO A 73 -1.58 0.17 -30.65
CA PRO A 73 -1.56 -1.10 -31.42
C PRO A 73 -0.17 -1.45 -31.99
N GLN A 74 0.42 -2.60 -31.66
CA GLN A 74 0.37 -3.92 -32.33
C GLN A 74 1.28 -4.09 -33.60
N SER A 75 2.50 -4.57 -33.36
CA SER A 75 3.48 -5.31 -34.24
C SER A 75 4.04 -4.71 -35.54
N PHE A 76 5.39 -4.57 -35.62
CA PHE A 76 6.38 -5.14 -36.59
C PHE A 76 7.70 -4.33 -36.48
N GLY A 77 8.90 -4.86 -36.20
CA GLY A 77 9.40 -6.19 -35.91
C GLY A 77 10.79 -6.05 -35.29
N ASP A 78 11.03 -6.80 -34.24
CA ASP A 78 12.23 -6.72 -33.43
C ASP A 78 13.35 -7.56 -34.03
N GLU A 79 14.55 -7.00 -34.00
CA GLU A 79 15.79 -7.68 -34.28
C GLU A 79 16.92 -6.83 -33.63
N ARG A 80 17.52 -7.34 -32.54
CA ARG A 80 18.97 -7.66 -32.34
C ARG A 80 20.00 -7.38 -33.47
N PHE A 81 19.63 -6.90 -34.65
CA PHE A 81 20.34 -7.21 -35.88
C PHE A 81 20.76 -5.94 -36.59
N LEU A 82 21.74 -5.27 -35.99
CA LEU A 82 23.05 -5.53 -36.59
C LEU A 82 24.11 -6.02 -35.57
N ARG A 83 24.15 -5.54 -34.30
CA ARG A 83 25.13 -5.97 -33.23
C ARG A 83 26.63 -5.78 -33.73
N PRO A 84 27.78 -5.94 -32.99
CA PRO A 84 28.05 -6.36 -31.61
C PRO A 84 28.65 -5.36 -30.63
N GLN A 85 27.75 -4.78 -29.84
CA GLN A 85 27.94 -4.45 -28.44
C GLN A 85 28.44 -5.65 -27.59
N ARG A 86 29.22 -5.33 -26.54
CA ARG A 86 29.82 -6.28 -25.59
C ARG A 86 29.64 -5.84 -24.13
N ARG A 87 29.87 -6.82 -23.25
CA ARG A 87 29.10 -7.13 -22.06
C ARG A 87 29.06 -6.07 -20.94
N ALA A 88 29.93 -5.06 -20.97
CA ALA A 88 30.04 -4.01 -19.95
C ALA A 88 29.35 -2.68 -20.36
N ASP A 89 28.94 -2.53 -21.62
CA ASP A 89 28.07 -1.43 -22.07
C ASP A 89 26.62 -1.52 -21.48
N TRP A 90 26.39 -2.43 -20.51
CA TRP A 90 25.12 -3.11 -20.24
C TRP A 90 24.74 -3.16 -18.74
N GLU A 91 25.13 -2.16 -17.94
CA GLU A 91 24.73 -2.04 -16.53
C GLU A 91 24.40 -0.61 -16.05
N ILE A 92 23.34 -0.37 -15.28
CA ILE A 92 21.96 -0.81 -15.57
C ILE A 92 20.93 0.33 -15.45
N ARG A 93 21.26 1.50 -14.88
CA ARG A 93 20.32 2.64 -14.83
C ARG A 93 20.77 3.97 -15.41
N GLN A 94 22.07 4.27 -15.53
CA GLN A 94 22.51 5.66 -15.78
C GLN A 94 23.37 5.89 -17.01
N TRP A 95 23.49 4.87 -17.84
CA TRP A 95 23.40 5.15 -19.27
C TRP A 95 22.05 5.83 -19.60
N HIS A 96 20.95 5.43 -18.95
CA HIS A 96 19.59 5.67 -19.44
C HIS A 96 19.03 7.10 -19.30
N ALA A 97 19.73 8.09 -18.72
CA ALA A 97 19.13 9.42 -18.50
C ALA A 97 19.61 10.58 -19.40
N SER A 98 20.91 10.78 -19.71
CA SER A 98 21.31 11.93 -20.57
C SER A 98 22.75 12.01 -21.14
N TRP A 99 23.50 10.91 -21.33
CA TRP A 99 24.75 10.94 -22.13
C TRP A 99 25.81 12.02 -21.73
N GLY A 100 25.93 12.39 -20.45
CA GLY A 100 27.00 13.27 -19.96
C GLY A 100 26.86 14.78 -20.27
N ILE A 101 25.79 15.21 -20.95
CA ILE A 101 25.47 16.63 -21.21
C ILE A 101 24.03 16.88 -20.75
N GLN A 102 23.81 17.94 -19.96
CA GLN A 102 22.47 18.31 -19.48
C GLN A 102 22.01 19.60 -20.14
N VAL A 103 20.92 19.51 -20.90
CA VAL A 103 20.25 20.68 -21.51
C VAL A 103 19.13 21.11 -20.58
N TYR A 104 19.29 22.25 -19.90
CA TYR A 104 18.24 22.81 -19.05
C TYR A 104 17.37 23.77 -19.86
N THR A 105 16.05 23.58 -19.77
CA THR A 105 15.05 24.55 -20.23
C THR A 105 14.41 25.18 -18.98
N GLY A 106 14.43 26.51 -18.88
CA GLY A 106 13.92 27.21 -17.70
C GLY A 106 12.39 27.33 -17.64
N ILE A 107 11.82 27.47 -16.43
CA ILE A 107 10.41 27.83 -16.19
C ILE A 107 10.20 29.33 -16.53
N PRO A 108 9.09 29.71 -17.20
CA PRO A 108 8.75 31.09 -17.48
C PRO A 108 8.49 31.89 -16.20
N SER A 109 9.02 33.11 -16.10
CA SER A 109 8.29 34.17 -15.38
C SER A 109 7.36 34.80 -16.40
N GLU A 110 6.05 34.76 -16.18
CA GLU A 110 5.00 35.04 -17.19
C GLU A 110 5.04 36.45 -17.83
N ARG A 111 6.03 37.29 -17.55
CA ARG A 111 6.04 38.70 -18.01
C ARG A 111 7.20 39.18 -18.89
N ASP A 112 8.21 38.37 -19.21
CA ASP A 112 9.26 38.75 -20.16
C ASP A 112 9.64 37.55 -21.05
N GLU A 113 9.32 37.55 -22.35
CA GLU A 113 9.50 36.40 -23.28
C GLU A 113 10.96 35.94 -23.55
N ALA A 114 11.87 36.04 -22.59
CA ALA A 114 13.19 35.47 -22.66
C ALA A 114 13.18 34.03 -22.12
N GLN A 115 13.04 33.04 -23.01
CA GLN A 115 13.29 31.63 -22.68
C GLN A 115 14.79 31.31 -22.80
N TRP A 116 15.39 30.88 -21.69
CA TRP A 116 16.80 30.53 -21.59
C TRP A 116 17.01 29.04 -21.78
N HIS A 117 18.09 28.68 -22.46
CA HIS A 117 18.57 27.32 -22.64
C HIS A 117 20.00 27.24 -22.13
N ASP A 118 20.27 26.31 -21.22
CA ASP A 118 21.62 26.05 -20.72
C ASP A 118 22.12 24.70 -21.23
N LEU A 119 23.31 24.66 -21.79
CA LEU A 119 24.08 23.45 -22.08
C LEU A 119 25.14 23.31 -20.99
N ASP A 120 24.95 22.33 -20.10
CA ASP A 120 25.89 22.04 -19.01
C ASP A 120 26.74 20.81 -19.35
N PHE A 121 28.05 21.07 -19.50
CA PHE A 121 29.10 20.10 -19.73
C PHE A 121 29.76 19.79 -18.40
N LYS A 122 29.48 18.60 -17.85
CA LYS A 122 30.10 18.17 -16.61
C LYS A 122 31.61 18.00 -16.78
N TYR A 123 32.34 18.14 -15.68
CA TYR A 123 33.81 18.07 -15.69
C TYR A 123 34.30 16.72 -16.23
N GLU A 124 33.59 15.64 -15.92
CA GLU A 124 33.87 14.28 -16.37
C GLU A 124 33.80 14.17 -17.90
N ALA A 125 32.86 14.88 -18.55
CA ALA A 125 32.75 14.93 -20.01
C ALA A 125 33.89 15.74 -20.66
N ILE A 126 34.33 16.81 -19.99
CA ILE A 126 35.49 17.62 -20.42
C ILE A 126 36.78 16.79 -20.37
N CYS A 127 36.93 15.89 -19.38
CA CYS A 127 38.09 14.99 -19.29
C CYS A 127 38.07 13.86 -20.33
N ALA A 128 36.88 13.31 -20.63
CA ALA A 128 36.76 12.13 -21.50
C ALA A 128 36.92 12.47 -22.99
N ALA A 129 36.41 13.62 -23.43
CA ALA A 129 36.47 14.05 -24.83
C ALA A 129 36.79 15.56 -24.95
N PRO A 130 37.94 16.03 -24.42
CA PRO A 130 38.28 17.45 -24.30
C PRO A 130 38.25 18.18 -25.64
N ASP A 131 38.75 17.56 -26.71
CA ASP A 131 38.82 18.17 -28.04
C ASP A 131 37.44 18.30 -28.69
N ALA A 132 36.56 17.32 -28.50
CA ALA A 132 35.20 17.34 -29.04
C ALA A 132 34.32 18.35 -28.29
N VAL A 133 34.40 18.38 -26.95
CA VAL A 133 33.74 19.39 -26.12
C VAL A 133 34.27 20.79 -26.42
N HIS A 134 35.59 20.94 -26.60
CA HIS A 134 36.19 22.21 -27.03
C HIS A 134 35.67 22.66 -28.40
N ALA A 135 35.61 21.76 -29.39
CA ALA A 135 35.09 22.08 -30.72
C ALA A 135 33.60 22.50 -30.69
N CYS A 136 32.79 21.84 -29.86
CA CYS A 136 31.38 22.20 -29.66
C CYS A 136 31.23 23.58 -29.00
N ILE A 137 31.95 23.84 -27.91
CA ILE A 137 31.94 25.14 -27.22
C ILE A 137 32.49 26.23 -28.14
N GLU A 138 33.57 25.97 -28.88
CA GLU A 138 34.13 26.92 -29.83
C GLU A 138 33.13 27.26 -30.94
N THR A 139 32.41 26.27 -31.47
CA THR A 139 31.34 26.48 -32.46
C THR A 139 30.20 27.33 -31.87
N LEU A 140 29.68 26.97 -30.69
CA LEU A 140 28.60 27.71 -30.04
C LEU A 140 28.98 29.14 -29.65
N VAL A 141 30.23 29.35 -29.22
CA VAL A 141 30.78 30.66 -28.85
C VAL A 141 31.04 31.54 -30.07
N THR A 142 31.45 30.96 -31.21
CA THR A 142 31.80 31.71 -32.42
C THR A 142 30.58 32.12 -33.25
N VAL A 143 29.47 31.38 -33.15
CA VAL A 143 28.26 31.68 -33.94
C VAL A 143 27.41 32.81 -33.32
N VAL A 144 27.79 33.31 -32.13
CA VAL A 144 27.08 34.41 -31.45
C VAL A 144 27.99 35.60 -31.15
N ALA A 145 27.43 36.81 -31.29
CA ALA A 145 28.19 38.04 -31.07
C ALA A 145 28.52 38.32 -29.58
N ASN A 146 27.77 37.76 -28.63
CA ASN A 146 27.98 37.94 -27.18
C ASN A 146 27.76 36.61 -26.42
N PRO A 147 28.68 35.64 -26.53
CA PRO A 147 28.53 34.30 -25.96
C PRO A 147 28.53 34.33 -24.44
N LEU A 148 27.60 33.60 -23.81
CA LEU A 148 27.55 33.46 -22.37
C LEU A 148 28.04 32.07 -21.96
N LEU A 149 29.26 32.01 -21.41
CA LEU A 149 29.92 30.79 -20.97
C LEU A 149 30.40 30.95 -19.53
N VAL A 150 30.18 29.93 -18.72
CA VAL A 150 30.28 30.00 -17.28
C VAL A 150 30.97 28.75 -16.73
N LEU A 151 31.87 28.90 -15.75
CA LEU A 151 32.53 27.80 -15.05
C LEU A 151 31.78 27.45 -13.76
N THR A 152 31.41 26.17 -13.62
CA THR A 152 30.71 25.64 -12.45
C THR A 152 31.64 25.41 -11.26
N LYS A 153 31.08 25.25 -10.07
CA LYS A 153 31.84 25.03 -8.82
C LYS A 153 32.67 23.74 -8.81
N SER A 154 32.27 22.73 -9.59
CA SER A 154 32.91 21.40 -9.68
C SER A 154 33.89 21.27 -10.85
N GLY A 155 34.11 22.35 -11.61
CA GLY A 155 35.00 22.36 -12.78
C GLY A 155 34.32 22.07 -14.12
N GLY A 156 32.99 21.91 -14.19
CA GLY A 156 32.25 21.82 -15.46
C GLY A 156 32.02 23.18 -16.14
N LEU A 157 31.57 23.19 -17.39
CA LEU A 157 31.30 24.38 -18.21
C LEU A 157 29.83 24.48 -18.59
N ARG A 158 29.26 25.68 -18.54
CA ARG A 158 27.86 25.93 -18.90
C ARG A 158 27.74 27.04 -19.93
N PHE A 159 27.07 26.76 -21.04
CA PHE A 159 26.77 27.74 -22.08
C PHE A 159 25.27 28.07 -22.10
N SER A 160 24.91 29.36 -22.07
CA SER A 160 23.52 29.80 -21.93
C SER A 160 23.08 30.68 -23.10
N CYS A 161 21.89 30.44 -23.68
CA CYS A 161 21.37 31.21 -24.83
C CYS A 161 19.84 31.33 -24.85
N ARG A 162 19.29 32.18 -25.74
CA ARG A 162 17.84 32.37 -26.00
C ARG A 162 17.46 31.87 -27.39
N VAL A 163 16.24 31.34 -27.56
CA VAL A 163 15.69 30.90 -28.87
C VAL A 163 14.47 31.77 -29.22
N PRO A 164 14.42 32.43 -30.39
CA PRO A 164 13.35 33.41 -30.69
C PRO A 164 12.03 32.77 -31.19
N ARG A 165 10.89 33.40 -30.85
CA ARG A 165 9.48 33.12 -31.29
C ARG A 165 8.75 31.91 -30.66
N TYR A 166 8.78 31.83 -29.34
CA TYR A 166 7.84 31.03 -28.54
C TYR A 166 6.91 32.01 -27.77
N LEU A 167 5.59 31.77 -27.70
CA LEU A 167 4.49 32.77 -27.52
C LEU A 167 4.41 33.53 -26.13
N HIS A 168 3.83 34.76 -26.13
CA HIS A 168 4.01 36.01 -25.29
C HIS A 168 2.85 36.37 -24.22
N PRO A 169 2.62 37.61 -23.61
CA PRO A 169 3.16 38.31 -22.37
C PRO A 169 2.21 39.26 -21.50
N ASN A 170 2.73 40.14 -20.58
CA ASN A 170 2.70 41.67 -20.57
C ASN A 170 2.45 42.50 -19.25
N THR A 171 3.32 43.53 -19.00
CA THR A 171 3.13 44.90 -18.38
C THR A 171 4.12 45.37 -17.26
N GLU A 172 4.25 46.71 -17.17
CA GLU A 172 5.50 47.51 -17.03
C GLU A 172 5.80 48.23 -15.68
N VAL A 173 5.05 48.06 -14.58
CA VAL A 173 5.09 49.04 -13.44
C VAL A 173 5.78 48.57 -12.14
N ALA A 174 6.82 47.74 -12.17
CA ALA A 174 7.62 47.51 -10.95
C ALA A 174 9.09 47.18 -11.25
N ARG A 175 9.95 48.20 -11.21
CA ARG A 175 11.42 48.09 -11.27
C ARG A 175 12.01 48.59 -9.95
N TYR A 176 12.94 47.86 -9.34
CA TYR A 176 13.96 48.40 -8.41
C TYR A 176 15.25 47.56 -8.45
N TYR A 177 16.41 48.23 -8.50
CA TYR A 177 17.76 47.67 -8.39
C TYR A 177 18.58 48.48 -7.38
N ILE A 178 19.52 47.85 -6.66
CA ILE A 178 20.52 48.53 -5.82
C ILE A 178 21.93 48.09 -6.24
N TYR A 179 22.85 49.05 -6.44
CA TYR A 179 24.26 48.86 -6.79
C TYR A 179 25.15 49.24 -5.60
N LYS A 180 26.27 48.54 -5.37
CA LYS A 180 27.14 48.86 -4.21
C LYS A 180 28.37 49.71 -4.50
N ASP A 181 29.05 49.65 -5.65
CA ASP A 181 30.22 50.55 -5.89
C ASP A 181 30.51 50.87 -7.36
N ILE A 182 31.05 52.08 -7.59
CA ILE A 182 31.54 52.60 -8.88
C ILE A 182 33.05 52.30 -8.98
N ALA A 183 33.49 51.75 -10.11
CA ALA A 183 34.90 51.43 -10.36
C ALA A 183 35.80 52.67 -10.16
N THR A 184 36.86 52.53 -9.36
CA THR A 184 37.91 53.55 -9.25
C THR A 184 39.03 53.27 -10.24
N ALA A 185 39.77 54.33 -10.62
CA ALA A 185 40.81 54.30 -11.64
C ALA A 185 41.98 53.33 -11.34
N GLU A 186 42.11 52.87 -10.09
CA GLU A 186 43.20 52.01 -9.65
C GLU A 186 42.89 50.50 -9.78
N ASN A 187 41.63 50.10 -10.05
CA ASN A 187 41.29 48.68 -10.17
C ASN A 187 40.17 48.44 -11.21
N ALA A 188 40.47 48.75 -12.48
CA ALA A 188 39.50 48.74 -13.58
C ALA A 188 38.91 47.36 -13.93
N TYR A 189 39.44 46.25 -13.40
CA TYR A 189 39.08 44.88 -13.81
C TYR A 189 38.43 44.02 -12.73
N GLN A 190 38.24 44.52 -11.51
CA GLN A 190 37.58 43.75 -10.46
C GLN A 190 36.07 44.05 -10.45
N ARG A 191 35.31 43.30 -11.25
CA ARG A 191 33.85 43.18 -11.10
C ARG A 191 33.53 41.77 -10.62
N ASP A 192 33.61 41.56 -9.31
CA ASP A 192 32.96 40.42 -8.69
C ASP A 192 31.46 40.74 -8.61
N VAL A 193 30.67 40.18 -9.53
CA VAL A 193 29.20 40.29 -9.51
C VAL A 193 28.68 39.06 -8.76
N TYR A 194 28.14 39.27 -7.57
CA TYR A 194 27.35 38.26 -6.85
C TYR A 194 25.88 38.65 -6.86
N LEU A 195 25.00 37.67 -7.12
CA LEU A 195 23.56 37.79 -7.00
C LEU A 195 23.11 36.94 -5.80
N GLU A 196 22.57 37.58 -4.76
CA GLU A 196 21.89 36.91 -3.66
C GLU A 196 20.39 37.17 -3.81
N ILE A 197 19.61 36.14 -4.15
CA ILE A 197 18.15 36.20 -4.22
C ILE A 197 17.59 35.59 -2.93
N LEU A 198 17.02 36.44 -2.06
CA LEU A 198 16.28 36.00 -0.89
C LEU A 198 14.79 35.95 -1.27
N GLY A 199 14.17 34.78 -1.13
CA GLY A 199 12.71 34.67 -1.08
C GLY A 199 12.19 35.08 0.30
N ASP A 200 10.89 35.38 0.41
CA ASP A 200 10.25 36.01 1.59
C ASP A 200 10.38 35.23 2.93
N GLU A 201 10.94 34.00 2.92
CA GLU A 201 11.26 33.20 4.12
C GLU A 201 12.74 32.79 4.21
N GLY A 202 13.63 33.38 3.41
CA GLY A 202 15.08 33.13 3.49
C GLY A 202 15.56 31.80 2.89
N HIS A 203 14.75 31.13 2.07
CA HIS A 203 15.15 29.91 1.36
C HIS A 203 15.04 30.08 -0.16
N SER A 204 16.15 29.84 -0.87
CA SER A 204 16.26 29.85 -2.33
C SER A 204 17.06 28.63 -2.80
N PRO A 205 16.60 27.87 -3.82
CA PRO A 205 17.34 26.75 -4.42
C PRO A 205 18.47 27.19 -5.38
N TRP A 206 18.74 28.49 -5.52
CA TRP A 206 19.76 29.03 -6.45
C TRP A 206 21.02 29.47 -5.69
N ASP A 207 21.98 28.56 -5.49
CA ASP A 207 23.35 28.89 -5.04
C ASP A 207 24.15 29.43 -6.25
N GLY A 208 23.99 30.74 -6.53
CA GLY A 208 24.56 31.46 -7.68
C GLY A 208 26.06 31.78 -7.56
N ARG A 209 26.92 30.75 -7.44
CA ARG A 209 28.39 30.93 -7.44
C ARG A 209 29.01 30.31 -8.67
N TYR A 210 28.91 31.02 -9.79
CA TYR A 210 29.59 30.67 -11.02
C TYR A 210 30.60 31.75 -11.42
N GLU A 211 31.68 31.35 -12.09
CA GLU A 211 32.58 32.33 -12.71
C GLU A 211 32.16 32.54 -14.17
N VAL A 212 31.73 33.75 -14.53
CA VAL A 212 31.44 34.09 -15.92
C VAL A 212 32.75 34.18 -16.68
N LEU A 213 32.99 33.24 -17.59
CA LEU A 213 34.19 33.19 -18.42
C LEU A 213 34.07 34.14 -19.62
N LEU A 214 32.88 34.21 -20.23
CA LEU A 214 32.55 35.07 -21.37
C LEU A 214 31.07 35.51 -21.28
N GLY A 215 30.76 36.71 -21.74
CA GLY A 215 29.38 37.22 -21.90
C GLY A 215 28.81 37.97 -20.70
N ASN A 216 27.51 38.30 -20.80
CA ASN A 216 26.76 39.02 -19.76
C ASN A 216 25.41 38.31 -19.53
N LEU A 217 25.17 37.88 -18.29
CA LEU A 217 23.93 37.25 -17.84
C LEU A 217 22.69 38.17 -18.01
N LEU A 218 22.84 39.48 -18.13
CA LEU A 218 21.69 40.37 -18.34
C LEU A 218 21.22 40.41 -19.81
N ASN A 219 22.03 39.90 -20.75
CA ASN A 219 21.72 39.90 -22.18
C ASN A 219 22.34 38.67 -22.88
N PRO A 220 21.84 37.45 -22.61
CA PRO A 220 22.34 36.22 -23.21
C PRO A 220 22.14 36.21 -24.73
N PRO A 221 22.99 35.49 -25.47
CA PRO A 221 22.95 35.47 -26.93
C PRO A 221 21.72 34.74 -27.45
N VAL A 222 21.21 35.17 -28.62
CA VAL A 222 20.09 34.51 -29.30
C VAL A 222 20.64 33.61 -30.41
N ILE A 223 20.30 32.31 -30.39
CA ILE A 223 20.77 31.31 -31.37
C ILE A 223 19.58 30.69 -32.13
N PRO A 224 19.63 30.60 -33.47
CA PRO A 224 18.68 29.80 -34.24
C PRO A 224 18.78 28.31 -33.90
N LYS A 225 17.63 27.61 -33.78
CA LYS A 225 17.59 26.20 -33.36
C LYS A 225 18.46 25.28 -34.25
N GLU A 226 18.53 25.57 -35.54
CA GLU A 226 19.25 24.78 -36.54
C GLU A 226 20.77 24.76 -36.26
N ILE A 227 21.28 25.86 -35.71
CA ILE A 227 22.69 26.04 -35.38
C ILE A 227 23.01 25.38 -34.03
N LEU A 228 22.10 25.53 -33.05
CA LEU A 228 22.24 24.93 -31.73
C LEU A 228 22.30 23.39 -31.84
N PHE A 229 21.36 22.79 -32.59
CA PHE A 229 21.28 21.33 -32.71
C PHE A 229 22.36 20.75 -33.63
N SER A 230 22.76 21.41 -34.73
CA SER A 230 23.86 20.91 -35.57
C SER A 230 25.20 20.83 -34.84
N SER A 231 25.47 21.77 -33.91
CA SER A 231 26.68 21.74 -33.08
C SER A 231 26.67 20.60 -32.05
N ILE A 232 25.48 20.20 -31.60
CA ILE A 232 25.26 19.05 -30.71
C ILE A 232 25.38 17.74 -31.50
N ASP A 233 24.86 17.69 -32.73
CA ASP A 233 24.94 16.52 -33.61
C ASP A 233 26.37 16.22 -34.06
N ALA A 234 27.17 17.25 -34.38
CA ALA A 234 28.59 17.09 -34.73
C ALA A 234 29.43 16.57 -33.55
N LEU A 235 29.12 17.03 -32.32
CA LEU A 235 29.70 16.47 -31.10
C LEU A 235 29.35 15.00 -30.93
N ARG A 236 28.10 14.61 -31.23
CA ARG A 236 27.64 13.21 -31.20
C ARG A 236 28.37 12.35 -32.24
N GLU A 237 28.54 12.82 -33.46
CA GLU A 237 29.26 12.08 -34.52
C GLU A 237 30.74 11.87 -34.18
N ALA A 238 31.43 12.87 -33.64
CA ALA A 238 32.83 12.78 -33.25
C ALA A 238 33.10 11.78 -32.11
N LEU A 239 32.07 11.39 -31.35
CA LEU A 239 32.16 10.42 -30.27
C LEU A 239 31.98 8.96 -30.74
N HIS A 240 31.63 8.70 -32.02
CA HIS A 240 31.26 7.38 -32.53
C HIS A 240 31.84 7.07 -33.94
N ASP A 241 33.04 6.49 -34.02
CA ASP A 241 33.68 6.09 -35.30
C ASP A 241 33.37 4.60 -35.68
N PRO A 242 33.10 4.22 -36.94
CA PRO A 242 32.67 2.85 -37.30
C PRO A 242 33.81 1.96 -37.82
N ILE A 243 33.99 0.72 -37.31
CA ILE A 243 35.04 -0.23 -37.80
C ILE A 243 34.58 -1.68 -38.09
N ASN A 244 35.18 -2.20 -39.17
CA ASN A 244 35.10 -3.50 -39.87
C ASN A 244 35.23 -4.79 -39.02
N LEU A 245 34.35 -5.76 -39.29
CA LEU A 245 34.07 -6.94 -38.45
C LEU A 245 34.96 -8.20 -38.65
N ALA A 246 36.06 -8.13 -39.40
CA ALA A 246 36.75 -9.34 -39.88
C ALA A 246 37.98 -9.80 -39.08
N ALA A 247 38.48 -9.04 -38.08
CA ALA A 247 39.86 -9.23 -37.63
C ALA A 247 40.10 -9.83 -36.23
N GLU A 248 39.22 -9.72 -35.23
CA GLU A 248 39.66 -10.01 -33.84
C GLU A 248 38.76 -10.98 -33.07
N ILE A 249 38.78 -12.23 -33.54
CA ILE A 249 38.45 -13.45 -32.78
C ILE A 249 39.59 -13.83 -31.78
N ALA A 250 40.61 -12.99 -31.59
CA ALA A 250 41.74 -13.35 -30.74
C ALA A 250 42.27 -12.16 -29.92
N LYS A 251 41.73 -11.96 -28.70
CA LYS A 251 42.48 -11.79 -27.45
C LYS A 251 41.59 -11.31 -26.28
N PRO A 252 41.88 -11.73 -25.03
CA PRO A 252 41.16 -11.33 -23.84
C PRO A 252 41.62 -9.94 -23.37
N ILE A 253 40.69 -9.09 -22.96
CA ILE A 253 40.97 -7.77 -22.41
C ILE A 253 40.65 -7.80 -20.90
N LEU A 254 41.71 -7.59 -20.12
CA LEU A 254 41.74 -7.19 -18.71
C LEU A 254 41.10 -5.80 -18.54
N GLN A 255 40.25 -5.65 -17.51
CA GLN A 255 40.27 -4.64 -16.40
C GLN A 255 40.44 -3.14 -16.77
N ASP A 256 39.70 -2.14 -16.24
CA ASP A 256 38.97 -1.92 -14.96
C ASP A 256 37.90 -0.80 -15.11
N PHE A 257 36.92 -0.51 -14.23
CA PHE A 257 36.01 -1.14 -13.23
C PHE A 257 35.45 0.11 -12.48
N ILE A 258 34.14 0.37 -12.37
CA ILE A 258 33.21 -0.23 -11.40
C ILE A 258 31.98 -0.71 -12.17
N VAL A 259 32.06 -1.97 -12.58
CA VAL A 259 30.95 -2.82 -13.00
C VAL A 259 29.98 -2.90 -11.82
N SER A 260 28.68 -2.68 -12.06
CA SER A 260 27.62 -3.13 -11.16
C SER A 260 27.69 -4.64 -11.17
N THR A 261 28.58 -5.21 -10.36
CA THR A 261 28.96 -6.61 -10.48
C THR A 261 27.71 -7.48 -10.58
N PRO A 262 27.55 -8.25 -11.68
CA PRO A 262 26.37 -9.08 -11.88
C PRO A 262 26.19 -9.97 -10.66
N SER A 263 24.95 -10.44 -10.44
CA SER A 263 24.65 -11.34 -9.33
C SER A 263 25.76 -12.39 -9.21
N LEU A 264 26.39 -12.50 -8.04
CA LEU A 264 27.49 -13.44 -7.82
C LEU A 264 27.02 -14.91 -7.77
N GLY A 265 25.75 -15.16 -8.08
CA GLY A 265 25.15 -16.49 -8.23
C GLY A 265 24.25 -16.89 -7.06
N SER A 266 24.45 -16.30 -5.88
CA SER A 266 23.58 -16.50 -4.72
C SER A 266 23.30 -15.18 -4.01
N ARG A 267 22.18 -15.14 -3.28
CA ARG A 267 21.81 -13.98 -2.45
C ARG A 267 22.86 -13.68 -1.38
N LYS A 268 23.51 -14.69 -0.81
CA LYS A 268 24.57 -14.49 0.20
C LYS A 268 25.82 -13.88 -0.42
N LEU A 269 26.23 -14.36 -1.59
CA LEU A 269 27.35 -13.75 -2.31
C LEU A 269 27.03 -12.31 -2.73
N ASP A 270 25.79 -12.03 -3.14
CA ASP A 270 25.36 -10.67 -3.45
C ASP A 270 25.32 -9.75 -2.23
N LEU A 271 24.94 -10.24 -1.05
CA LEU A 271 25.05 -9.48 0.20
C LEU A 271 26.53 -9.22 0.56
N ALA A 272 27.40 -10.22 0.42
CA ALA A 272 28.83 -10.06 0.65
C ALA A 272 29.46 -9.05 -0.31
N LYS A 273 29.08 -9.09 -1.59
CA LYS A 273 29.45 -8.10 -2.61
C LYS A 273 29.12 -6.68 -2.14
N GLU A 274 27.89 -6.45 -1.68
CA GLU A 274 27.50 -5.13 -1.17
C GLU A 274 28.32 -4.70 0.06
N ALA A 275 28.62 -5.64 0.97
CA ALA A 275 29.46 -5.38 2.14
C ALA A 275 30.91 -5.01 1.78
N PHE A 276 31.47 -5.63 0.73
CA PHE A 276 32.78 -5.31 0.17
C PHE A 276 32.78 -3.93 -0.50
N LEU A 277 31.75 -3.63 -1.30
CA LEU A 277 31.60 -2.33 -1.98
C LEU A 277 31.49 -1.17 -0.96
N LYS A 278 30.70 -1.34 0.11
CA LYS A 278 30.60 -0.35 1.21
C LYS A 278 31.96 -0.05 1.86
N ARG A 279 32.90 -0.99 1.81
CA ARG A 279 34.24 -0.89 2.42
C ARG A 279 35.31 -0.40 1.44
N GLY A 280 34.93 -0.08 0.21
CA GLY A 280 35.85 0.44 -0.80
C GLY A 280 36.57 -0.63 -1.61
N PHE A 281 36.23 -1.91 -1.46
CA PHE A 281 36.79 -2.97 -2.30
C PHE A 281 36.18 -2.94 -3.71
N SER A 282 37.03 -3.20 -4.70
CA SER A 282 36.67 -3.31 -6.10
C SER A 282 36.77 -4.77 -6.56
N TYR A 283 35.79 -5.24 -7.33
CA TYR A 283 35.79 -6.58 -7.88
C TYR A 283 36.80 -6.71 -9.03
N LEU A 284 37.59 -7.78 -9.05
CA LEU A 284 38.59 -8.03 -10.08
C LEU A 284 38.12 -9.08 -11.10
N ARG A 285 37.89 -10.33 -10.65
CA ARG A 285 37.60 -11.49 -11.51
C ARG A 285 37.10 -12.72 -10.72
N GLN A 286 36.66 -13.76 -11.43
CA GLN A 286 36.28 -15.07 -10.86
C GLN A 286 37.21 -16.18 -11.40
N GLU A 287 37.77 -17.02 -10.53
CA GLU A 287 38.55 -18.22 -10.87
C GLU A 287 38.17 -19.41 -9.97
N ASN A 288 37.80 -20.56 -10.55
CA ASN A 288 37.41 -21.78 -9.81
C ASN A 288 36.37 -21.54 -8.70
N ASP A 289 35.33 -20.75 -9.01
CA ASP A 289 34.29 -20.31 -8.07
C ASP A 289 34.76 -19.34 -6.96
N LEU A 290 36.02 -18.88 -6.98
CA LEU A 290 36.52 -17.78 -6.16
C LEU A 290 36.42 -16.43 -6.88
N HIS A 291 35.79 -15.47 -6.24
CA HIS A 291 35.67 -14.06 -6.62
C HIS A 291 36.77 -13.23 -5.98
N HIS A 292 37.67 -12.66 -6.77
CA HIS A 292 38.81 -11.88 -6.30
C HIS A 292 38.51 -10.37 -6.24
N TRP A 293 39.04 -9.70 -5.22
CA TRP A 293 38.77 -8.30 -4.86
C TRP A 293 40.07 -7.57 -4.46
N ALA A 294 40.11 -6.24 -4.67
CA ALA A 294 41.21 -5.35 -4.27
C ALA A 294 40.73 -4.09 -3.53
N GLU A 295 41.54 -3.55 -2.60
CA GLU A 295 41.23 -2.30 -1.89
C GLU A 295 41.43 -1.04 -2.78
N SER A 296 42.19 -1.17 -3.88
CA SER A 296 42.39 -0.14 -4.89
C SER A 296 42.32 -0.74 -6.29
N ALA A 297 41.63 -0.06 -7.22
CA ALA A 297 41.57 -0.47 -8.63
C ALA A 297 42.94 -0.50 -9.33
N ASP A 298 43.95 0.20 -8.78
CA ASP A 298 45.30 0.29 -9.35
C ASP A 298 46.28 -0.78 -8.79
N SER A 299 45.81 -1.73 -7.98
CA SER A 299 46.64 -2.81 -7.40
C SER A 299 46.53 -4.10 -8.22
N ASP A 300 47.61 -4.52 -8.86
CA ASP A 300 47.75 -5.85 -9.49
C ASP A 300 47.95 -6.98 -8.45
N GLU A 301 48.07 -6.65 -7.17
CA GLU A 301 48.17 -7.64 -6.09
C GLU A 301 46.75 -8.07 -5.69
N VAL A 302 46.49 -9.39 -5.78
CA VAL A 302 45.25 -9.99 -5.26
C VAL A 302 45.24 -9.72 -3.77
N ASP A 303 44.33 -8.89 -3.29
CA ASP A 303 44.26 -8.56 -1.87
C ASP A 303 43.37 -9.56 -1.15
N VAL A 304 42.22 -9.91 -1.72
CA VAL A 304 41.18 -10.71 -1.07
C VAL A 304 40.41 -11.60 -2.05
N SER A 305 40.05 -12.81 -1.63
CA SER A 305 39.17 -13.73 -2.36
C SER A 305 37.91 -14.00 -1.56
N LEU A 306 36.77 -14.10 -2.25
CA LEU A 306 35.43 -14.35 -1.74
C LEU A 306 34.82 -15.55 -2.49
N TRP A 307 34.26 -16.54 -1.82
CA TRP A 307 33.57 -17.64 -2.51
C TRP A 307 32.51 -18.24 -1.62
N GLU A 308 31.60 -19.01 -2.22
CA GLU A 308 30.63 -19.78 -1.46
C GLU A 308 30.98 -21.26 -1.52
N CYS A 309 31.18 -21.86 -0.35
CA CYS A 309 31.39 -23.30 -0.20
C CYS A 309 30.53 -23.78 0.97
N ASP A 310 29.85 -24.90 0.77
CA ASP A 310 28.89 -25.44 1.75
C ASP A 310 27.91 -24.37 2.26
N ARG A 311 27.41 -23.53 1.34
CA ARG A 311 26.44 -22.44 1.59
C ARG A 311 26.93 -21.35 2.54
N THR A 312 28.24 -21.31 2.80
CA THR A 312 28.91 -20.29 3.61
C THR A 312 29.76 -19.43 2.69
N VAL A 313 29.69 -18.11 2.87
CA VAL A 313 30.55 -17.20 2.13
C VAL A 313 31.85 -17.04 2.88
N TRP A 314 32.94 -17.45 2.26
CA TRP A 314 34.29 -17.41 2.80
C TRP A 314 35.05 -16.24 2.22
N ILE A 315 35.96 -15.71 3.03
CA ILE A 315 36.91 -14.65 2.71
C ILE A 315 38.32 -15.14 3.03
N ARG A 316 39.28 -14.83 2.16
CA ARG A 316 40.71 -15.07 2.38
C ARG A 316 41.53 -13.92 1.79
N ALA A 317 42.33 -13.27 2.60
CA ALA A 317 43.32 -12.30 2.16
C ALA A 317 44.61 -12.99 1.70
N SER A 318 45.31 -12.39 0.76
CA SER A 318 46.59 -12.92 0.27
C SER A 318 47.76 -12.56 1.18
N THR A 319 47.63 -11.49 1.97
CA THR A 319 48.62 -10.99 2.92
C THR A 319 47.96 -10.54 4.22
N SER A 320 48.73 -10.47 5.31
CA SER A 320 48.25 -9.98 6.60
C SER A 320 48.09 -8.45 6.67
N ASP A 321 48.53 -7.73 5.63
CA ASP A 321 48.65 -6.27 5.67
C ASP A 321 47.29 -5.56 5.59
N LEU A 322 46.28 -6.24 5.05
CA LEU A 322 44.90 -5.75 4.90
C LEU A 322 44.06 -5.88 6.17
N GLN A 323 44.63 -6.35 7.28
CA GLN A 323 43.92 -6.68 8.53
C GLN A 323 42.77 -7.68 8.32
N LEU A 324 42.85 -8.46 7.24
CA LEU A 324 41.93 -9.54 6.89
C LEU A 324 42.64 -10.89 7.02
N PRO A 325 41.92 -11.98 7.30
CA PRO A 325 42.53 -13.27 7.58
C PRO A 325 43.15 -13.89 6.32
N THR A 326 44.37 -14.42 6.45
CA THR A 326 45.07 -15.13 5.36
C THR A 326 44.65 -16.59 5.20
N GLU A 327 43.88 -17.09 6.16
CA GLU A 327 43.26 -18.42 6.13
C GLU A 327 41.78 -18.29 5.73
N ASP A 328 41.20 -19.39 5.25
CA ASP A 328 39.76 -19.45 4.93
C ASP A 328 38.95 -19.12 6.16
N THR A 329 38.29 -17.97 6.11
CA THR A 329 37.47 -17.49 7.22
C THR A 329 36.08 -17.15 6.70
N PRO A 330 34.99 -17.49 7.38
CA PRO A 330 33.66 -17.01 7.01
C PRO A 330 33.62 -15.48 7.01
N ILE A 331 33.00 -14.86 6.00
CA ILE A 331 32.94 -13.38 5.91
C ILE A 331 32.26 -12.76 7.13
N THR A 332 31.30 -13.47 7.72
CA THR A 332 30.56 -13.07 8.92
C THR A 332 31.44 -13.04 10.18
N ASP A 333 32.54 -13.81 10.23
CA ASP A 333 33.49 -13.80 11.35
C ASP A 333 34.44 -12.59 11.27
N VAL A 334 34.47 -11.95 10.11
CA VAL A 334 35.28 -10.78 9.84
C VAL A 334 34.43 -9.51 9.95
N TRP A 335 33.20 -9.52 9.43
CA TRP A 335 32.31 -8.36 9.37
C TRP A 335 30.89 -8.68 9.86
N GLU A 336 30.44 -7.90 10.84
CA GLU A 336 29.13 -8.03 11.48
C GLU A 336 27.97 -7.39 10.68
N ASP A 337 28.23 -6.64 9.62
CA ASP A 337 27.22 -5.86 8.85
C ASP A 337 27.02 -6.38 7.42
N THR A 338 27.38 -7.64 7.16
CA THR A 338 27.23 -8.25 5.84
C THR A 338 25.78 -8.56 5.47
N GLY A 339 24.88 -8.58 6.46
CA GLY A 339 23.48 -9.00 6.27
C GLY A 339 23.30 -10.50 6.02
N ILE A 340 24.38 -11.29 6.08
CA ILE A 340 24.41 -12.75 5.98
C ILE A 340 24.36 -13.32 7.39
N LEU A 341 23.54 -14.35 7.62
CA LEU A 341 23.50 -15.02 8.92
C LEU A 341 24.83 -15.76 9.20
N PRO A 342 25.52 -15.49 10.33
CA PRO A 342 26.73 -16.24 10.72
C PRO A 342 26.43 -17.71 10.99
N MET A 343 27.48 -18.54 10.89
CA MET A 343 27.40 -19.94 11.33
C MET A 343 27.07 -20.00 12.82
N ILE A 344 26.05 -20.78 13.18
CA ILE A 344 25.65 -20.96 14.56
C ILE A 344 26.65 -21.94 15.21
N PRO A 345 27.34 -21.55 16.29
CA PRO A 345 28.25 -22.47 16.99
C PRO A 345 27.49 -23.69 17.54
N ALA A 346 28.16 -24.83 17.63
CA ALA A 346 27.59 -26.04 18.26
C ALA A 346 27.16 -25.82 19.73
N THR A 347 27.68 -24.76 20.37
CA THR A 347 27.33 -24.34 21.74
C THR A 347 26.19 -23.30 21.82
N GLY A 348 25.56 -22.94 20.70
CA GLY A 348 24.46 -21.97 20.61
C GLY A 348 24.89 -20.52 20.37
N LEU A 349 23.94 -19.57 20.46
CA LEU A 349 24.14 -18.13 20.26
C LEU A 349 25.39 -17.59 20.99
N PRO A 350 26.20 -16.72 20.37
CA PRO A 350 27.26 -15.99 21.07
C PRO A 350 26.64 -15.11 22.16
N VAL A 351 26.85 -15.47 23.42
CA VAL A 351 26.29 -14.78 24.59
C VAL A 351 27.38 -14.10 25.40
N SER A 352 27.10 -12.87 25.86
CA SER A 352 28.02 -12.12 26.72
C SER A 352 28.30 -12.83 28.05
N GLU A 353 29.46 -12.55 28.66
CA GLU A 353 29.82 -13.05 30.00
C GLU A 353 28.76 -12.73 31.06
N ASN A 354 28.09 -11.58 30.94
CA ASN A 354 27.01 -11.21 31.84
C ASN A 354 25.80 -12.15 31.71
N ILE A 355 25.42 -12.54 30.48
CA ILE A 355 24.33 -13.50 30.27
C ILE A 355 24.70 -14.87 30.84
N LEU A 356 25.95 -15.32 30.65
CA LEU A 356 26.45 -16.56 31.26
C LEU A 356 26.43 -16.49 32.79
N ALA A 357 26.84 -15.37 33.38
CA ALA A 357 26.81 -15.16 34.83
C ALA A 357 25.37 -15.18 35.39
N VAL A 358 24.40 -14.65 34.65
CA VAL A 358 22.97 -14.76 35.02
C VAL A 358 22.48 -16.20 34.91
N ARG A 359 22.83 -16.92 33.83
CA ARG A 359 22.51 -18.35 33.64
C ARG A 359 23.04 -19.21 34.78
N GLU A 360 24.23 -18.90 35.28
CA GLU A 360 24.87 -19.60 36.40
C GLU A 360 24.36 -19.13 37.78
N GLY A 361 23.42 -18.18 37.82
CA GLY A 361 22.87 -17.62 39.07
C GLY A 361 23.85 -16.73 39.85
N LYS A 362 24.97 -16.34 39.24
CA LYS A 362 25.99 -15.46 39.84
C LYS A 362 25.61 -13.98 39.79
N LEU A 363 24.75 -13.60 38.85
CA LEU A 363 24.30 -12.22 38.62
C LEU A 363 22.77 -12.18 38.54
N SER A 364 22.15 -11.08 38.96
CA SER A 364 20.70 -10.90 38.78
C SER A 364 20.33 -10.69 37.31
N PRO A 365 19.17 -11.21 36.85
CA PRO A 365 18.64 -10.93 35.52
C PRO A 365 18.44 -9.44 35.21
N LEU A 366 18.33 -8.59 36.24
CA LEU A 366 18.16 -7.13 36.11
C LEU A 366 19.47 -6.38 35.83
N ALA A 367 20.61 -7.05 35.94
CA ALA A 367 21.89 -6.47 35.55
C ALA A 367 22.12 -6.44 34.04
N ILE A 368 21.34 -7.21 33.29
CA ILE A 368 21.34 -7.15 31.83
C ILE A 368 20.61 -5.88 31.40
N LYS A 369 21.28 -5.08 30.56
CA LYS A 369 20.68 -3.88 29.98
C LYS A 369 19.59 -4.29 28.98
N ARG A 370 18.37 -3.83 29.23
CA ARG A 370 17.18 -4.14 28.42
C ARG A 370 16.60 -2.86 27.81
N PRO A 371 15.94 -2.91 26.65
CA PRO A 371 15.11 -1.81 26.18
C PRO A 371 13.93 -1.57 27.13
N SER A 372 13.39 -0.35 27.13
CA SER A 372 12.20 -0.04 27.92
C SER A 372 11.03 -0.92 27.49
N PRO A 373 10.28 -1.52 28.43
CA PRO A 373 9.07 -2.26 28.10
C PRO A 373 8.01 -1.28 27.57
N VAL A 374 7.48 -1.58 26.38
CA VAL A 374 6.39 -0.86 25.73
C VAL A 374 5.06 -1.53 26.04
N LEU A 375 5.07 -2.87 26.10
CA LEU A 375 3.88 -3.67 26.39
C LEU A 375 3.80 -4.03 27.87
N LYS A 376 2.61 -3.90 28.44
CA LYS A 376 2.26 -4.41 29.77
C LYS A 376 0.95 -5.16 29.68
N LYS A 377 0.75 -6.16 30.54
CA LYS A 377 -0.58 -6.74 30.71
C LYS A 377 -1.49 -5.71 31.38
N SER A 378 -2.75 -5.62 30.96
CA SER A 378 -3.71 -4.76 31.64
C SER A 378 -3.92 -5.24 33.08
N GLU A 379 -4.12 -4.29 34.00
CA GLU A 379 -4.40 -4.60 35.42
C GLU A 379 -5.82 -5.19 35.61
N ASP A 380 -6.71 -5.05 34.63
CA ASP A 380 -8.07 -5.62 34.56
C ASP A 380 -8.08 -7.15 34.30
N SER A 381 -7.06 -7.85 34.80
CA SER A 381 -6.75 -9.27 34.56
C SER A 381 -7.80 -10.29 35.05
N GLU A 382 -8.93 -9.85 35.60
CA GLU A 382 -10.10 -10.72 35.81
C GLU A 382 -11.00 -10.78 34.57
N LYS A 383 -10.42 -10.89 33.37
CA LYS A 383 -11.19 -11.44 32.25
C LYS A 383 -11.53 -12.90 32.57
N VAL A 384 -12.77 -13.14 32.98
CA VAL A 384 -13.27 -14.48 33.32
C VAL A 384 -13.40 -15.30 32.04
N TYR A 385 -12.43 -16.20 31.78
CA TYR A 385 -12.51 -17.21 30.73
C TYR A 385 -13.54 -18.26 31.13
N GLU A 386 -14.55 -18.49 30.28
CA GLU A 386 -15.64 -19.41 30.59
C GLU A 386 -15.51 -20.74 29.85
N PRO A 387 -16.01 -21.84 30.45
CA PRO A 387 -16.19 -23.07 29.73
C PRO A 387 -17.09 -22.83 28.53
N LEU A 388 -16.79 -23.56 27.47
CA LEU A 388 -17.56 -23.59 26.24
C LEU A 388 -19.08 -23.68 26.51
N GLU A 389 -19.52 -24.53 27.44
CA GLU A 389 -20.93 -24.73 27.77
C GLU A 389 -21.63 -23.45 28.24
N LYS A 390 -20.90 -22.52 28.89
CA LYS A 390 -21.47 -21.28 29.42
C LYS A 390 -21.56 -20.20 28.35
N ASN A 391 -20.57 -20.08 27.46
CA ASN A 391 -20.69 -19.26 26.24
C ASN A 391 -21.83 -19.77 25.35
N ILE A 392 -21.95 -21.09 25.19
CA ILE A 392 -23.08 -21.73 24.52
C ILE A 392 -24.40 -21.33 25.19
N SER A 393 -24.47 -21.39 26.52
CA SER A 393 -25.70 -21.04 27.25
C SER A 393 -26.06 -19.56 27.09
N GLN A 394 -25.07 -18.65 27.10
CA GLN A 394 -25.28 -17.22 26.87
C GLN A 394 -25.80 -16.95 25.45
N ILE A 395 -25.19 -17.58 24.46
CA ILE A 395 -25.62 -17.53 23.06
C ILE A 395 -27.02 -18.14 22.90
N GLN A 396 -27.30 -19.27 23.55
CA GLN A 396 -28.63 -19.91 23.55
C GLN A 396 -29.72 -19.05 24.19
N GLN A 397 -29.40 -18.28 25.25
CA GLN A 397 -30.35 -17.34 25.85
C GLN A 397 -30.75 -16.21 24.88
N ILE A 398 -29.88 -15.86 23.93
CA ILE A 398 -30.20 -14.86 22.89
C ILE A 398 -31.06 -15.49 21.78
N PHE A 399 -30.90 -16.78 21.55
CA PHE A 399 -31.62 -17.57 20.55
C PHE A 399 -32.86 -18.29 21.10
N GLU A 400 -33.69 -17.60 21.90
CA GLU A 400 -34.93 -18.17 22.43
C GLU A 400 -35.80 -18.82 21.33
N THR A 401 -36.65 -19.78 21.71
CA THR A 401 -37.41 -20.66 20.78
C THR A 401 -38.29 -19.96 19.74
N ASP A 402 -38.57 -18.66 19.91
CA ASP A 402 -39.44 -17.85 19.05
C ASP A 402 -38.69 -16.82 18.18
N THR A 403 -37.35 -16.79 18.22
CA THR A 403 -36.52 -15.88 17.40
C THR A 403 -36.06 -16.56 16.11
N ARG A 404 -36.40 -16.01 14.94
CA ARG A 404 -35.88 -16.51 13.65
C ARG A 404 -34.57 -15.79 13.34
N VAL A 405 -33.46 -16.53 13.34
CA VAL A 405 -32.14 -16.01 12.97
C VAL A 405 -32.04 -15.96 11.46
N ILE A 406 -31.81 -14.76 10.94
CA ILE A 406 -31.75 -14.50 9.50
C ILE A 406 -30.44 -13.77 9.24
N GLY A 407 -29.40 -14.56 8.95
CA GLY A 407 -28.07 -14.04 8.65
C GLY A 407 -27.12 -14.22 9.83
N LEU A 408 -26.09 -15.02 9.60
CA LEU A 408 -24.92 -15.16 10.45
C LEU A 408 -23.72 -14.77 9.61
N LEU A 409 -23.09 -13.66 9.99
CA LEU A 409 -21.82 -13.17 9.47
C LEU A 409 -20.65 -13.84 10.17
N ALA A 410 -20.62 -15.17 10.29
CA ALA A 410 -19.47 -15.82 10.91
C ALA A 410 -18.25 -15.70 9.98
N GLU A 411 -17.08 -15.36 10.55
CA GLU A 411 -15.81 -15.55 9.85
C GLU A 411 -15.76 -16.95 9.23
N THR A 412 -15.39 -16.99 7.95
CA THR A 412 -15.52 -18.15 7.07
C THR A 412 -14.52 -19.26 7.37
N ASP A 413 -13.67 -19.12 8.39
CA ASP A 413 -12.93 -20.23 8.94
C ASP A 413 -13.77 -20.92 10.01
N ALA A 414 -14.34 -22.08 9.66
CA ALA A 414 -15.08 -22.99 10.56
C ALA A 414 -14.33 -23.42 11.85
N ARG A 415 -13.14 -22.88 12.11
CA ARG A 415 -12.32 -23.13 13.30
C ARG A 415 -12.40 -22.02 14.35
N SER A 416 -12.82 -20.79 14.00
CA SER A 416 -12.86 -19.62 14.89
C SER A 416 -14.19 -19.47 15.64
N ASN A 417 -15.31 -19.96 15.07
CA ASN A 417 -16.66 -19.74 15.60
C ASN A 417 -17.33 -21.00 16.18
N TYR A 418 -16.60 -21.76 16.99
CA TYR A 418 -17.09 -23.02 17.61
C TYR A 418 -18.39 -22.81 18.43
N GLU A 419 -18.61 -21.62 18.98
CA GLU A 419 -19.78 -21.31 19.78
C GLU A 419 -21.04 -21.15 18.92
N VAL A 420 -20.91 -20.51 17.76
CA VAL A 420 -21.98 -20.46 16.77
C VAL A 420 -22.20 -21.84 16.15
N GLU A 421 -21.12 -22.56 15.82
CA GLU A 421 -21.15 -23.96 15.38
C GLU A 421 -21.99 -24.79 16.34
N SER A 422 -21.71 -24.76 17.64
CA SER A 422 -22.41 -25.54 18.66
C SER A 422 -23.89 -25.17 18.87
N HIS A 423 -24.28 -23.91 18.65
CA HIS A 423 -25.68 -23.52 18.56
C HIS A 423 -26.35 -24.19 17.36
N LEU A 424 -25.68 -24.18 16.20
CA LEU A 424 -26.16 -24.88 14.99
C LEU A 424 -26.20 -26.39 15.16
N LEU A 425 -25.31 -26.98 15.97
CA LEU A 425 -25.35 -28.41 16.31
C LEU A 425 -26.59 -28.77 17.17
N ARG A 426 -27.24 -27.79 17.83
CA ARG A 426 -28.41 -28.00 18.70
C ARG A 426 -29.74 -27.51 18.10
N SER A 427 -29.71 -26.50 17.24
CA SER A 427 -30.89 -26.03 16.49
C SER A 427 -31.17 -26.99 15.34
N GLY A 428 -32.38 -27.56 15.25
CA GLY A 428 -32.75 -28.60 14.27
C GLY A 428 -32.45 -28.30 12.78
N ALA A 429 -33.46 -27.99 11.96
CA ALA A 429 -33.26 -27.76 10.53
C ALA A 429 -32.57 -26.40 10.29
N VAL A 430 -31.29 -26.43 9.94
CA VAL A 430 -30.48 -25.27 9.54
C VAL A 430 -30.44 -25.17 8.02
N ALA A 431 -30.60 -23.95 7.49
CA ALA A 431 -30.37 -23.68 6.08
C ALA A 431 -29.13 -22.81 5.85
N PHE A 432 -28.33 -23.13 4.83
CA PHE A 432 -27.11 -22.41 4.47
C PHE A 432 -27.16 -21.88 3.04
N SER A 433 -26.76 -20.62 2.88
CA SER A 433 -26.55 -19.95 1.59
C SER A 433 -25.15 -19.35 1.52
N ALA A 434 -24.12 -20.19 1.38
CA ALA A 434 -22.73 -19.77 1.23
C ALA A 434 -22.10 -20.39 -0.03
N GLY A 435 -20.89 -19.95 -0.39
CA GLY A 435 -20.12 -20.52 -1.49
C GLY A 435 -19.90 -22.04 -1.34
N TYR A 436 -19.75 -22.72 -2.48
CA TYR A 436 -19.71 -24.19 -2.58
C TYR A 436 -18.74 -24.89 -1.60
N PRO A 437 -17.48 -24.43 -1.40
CA PRO A 437 -16.53 -25.14 -0.52
C PRO A 437 -16.95 -25.12 0.97
N ILE A 438 -17.45 -23.98 1.45
CA ILE A 438 -17.84 -23.78 2.85
C ILE A 438 -19.05 -24.64 3.20
N VAL A 439 -20.01 -24.73 2.27
CA VAL A 439 -21.21 -25.55 2.45
C VAL A 439 -20.85 -27.04 2.47
N GLU A 440 -19.90 -27.49 1.65
CA GLU A 440 -19.43 -28.88 1.70
C GLU A 440 -18.74 -29.21 3.03
N ASP A 441 -17.90 -28.33 3.54
CA ASP A 441 -17.20 -28.56 4.80
C ASP A 441 -18.17 -28.57 5.99
N ALA A 442 -19.14 -27.65 6.01
CA ALA A 442 -20.22 -27.65 7.00
C ALA A 442 -21.07 -28.92 6.93
N VAL A 443 -21.43 -29.39 5.73
CA VAL A 443 -22.16 -30.65 5.56
C VAL A 443 -21.35 -31.83 6.05
N LYS A 444 -20.09 -31.97 5.61
CA LYS A 444 -19.20 -33.06 6.03
C LYS A 444 -19.02 -33.04 7.53
N HIS A 445 -18.93 -31.86 8.13
CA HIS A 445 -18.89 -31.70 9.58
C HIS A 445 -20.17 -32.22 10.25
N PHE A 446 -21.35 -31.78 9.81
CA PHE A 446 -22.64 -32.20 10.38
C PHE A 446 -22.88 -33.71 10.20
N GLU A 447 -22.51 -34.27 9.05
CA GLU A 447 -22.56 -35.70 8.78
C GLU A 447 -21.62 -36.48 9.71
N ARG A 448 -20.38 -36.01 9.92
CA ARG A 448 -19.44 -36.61 10.89
C ARG A 448 -19.98 -36.59 12.32
N GLN A 449 -20.75 -35.57 12.68
CA GLN A 449 -21.37 -35.41 14.00
C GLN A 449 -22.75 -36.08 14.12
N SER A 450 -23.24 -36.78 13.08
CA SER A 450 -24.57 -37.43 13.06
C SER A 450 -25.74 -36.47 13.29
N LEU A 451 -25.66 -35.26 12.74
CA LEU A 451 -26.66 -34.20 12.91
C LEU A 451 -27.70 -34.17 11.76
N PRO A 452 -28.86 -33.51 11.95
CA PRO A 452 -29.86 -33.34 10.90
C PRO A 452 -29.27 -32.68 9.63
N PRO A 453 -29.70 -33.11 8.44
CA PRO A 453 -29.17 -32.59 7.18
C PRO A 453 -29.51 -31.11 7.00
N ILE A 454 -28.52 -30.36 6.53
CA ILE A 454 -28.62 -28.93 6.23
C ILE A 454 -29.41 -28.71 4.93
N ALA A 455 -30.37 -27.79 4.94
CA ALA A 455 -30.99 -27.28 3.72
C ALA A 455 -30.00 -26.35 2.99
N ARG A 456 -29.71 -26.60 1.71
CA ARG A 456 -28.71 -25.83 0.95
C ARG A 456 -29.40 -24.90 -0.04
N TRP A 457 -29.01 -23.63 -0.08
CA TRP A 457 -29.27 -22.77 -1.22
C TRP A 457 -28.29 -23.12 -2.34
N ARG A 458 -28.83 -23.63 -3.44
CA ARG A 458 -28.09 -24.02 -4.64
C ARG A 458 -28.18 -22.89 -5.64
N HIS A 459 -27.03 -22.40 -6.08
CA HIS A 459 -26.97 -21.44 -7.19
C HIS A 459 -27.56 -22.03 -8.47
N VAL A 460 -28.02 -21.19 -9.40
CA VAL A 460 -28.68 -21.67 -10.63
C VAL A 460 -27.75 -22.53 -11.51
N THR A 461 -26.42 -22.35 -11.38
CA THR A 461 -25.37 -23.14 -12.05
C THR A 461 -24.93 -24.38 -11.28
N TYR A 462 -25.61 -24.74 -10.18
CA TYR A 462 -25.24 -25.91 -9.39
C TYR A 462 -25.25 -27.18 -10.24
N LEU A 463 -24.11 -27.89 -10.27
CA LEU A 463 -23.83 -29.08 -11.11
C LEU A 463 -23.84 -28.85 -12.62
N TRP A 464 -23.92 -27.60 -13.09
CA TRP A 464 -23.99 -27.28 -14.51
C TRP A 464 -22.83 -27.88 -15.31
N ASP A 465 -21.59 -27.75 -14.81
CA ASP A 465 -20.40 -28.30 -15.47
C ASP A 465 -20.45 -29.82 -15.66
N GLN A 466 -21.22 -30.54 -14.84
CA GLN A 466 -21.36 -31.99 -14.93
C GLN A 466 -22.40 -32.42 -15.97
N VAL A 467 -23.26 -31.50 -16.43
CA VAL A 467 -24.42 -31.81 -17.28
C VAL A 467 -24.53 -30.96 -18.54
N LYS A 468 -23.65 -29.98 -18.75
CA LYS A 468 -23.68 -29.07 -19.90
C LYS A 468 -23.47 -29.78 -21.24
N GLU A 469 -22.69 -30.86 -21.25
CA GLU A 469 -22.41 -31.69 -22.44
C GLU A 469 -23.58 -32.64 -22.82
N ILE A 470 -24.61 -32.74 -21.97
CA ILE A 470 -25.77 -33.60 -22.25
C ILE A 470 -26.74 -32.84 -23.16
N PRO A 471 -27.25 -33.47 -24.24
CA PRO A 471 -28.28 -32.88 -25.08
C PRO A 471 -29.49 -32.38 -24.27
N LEU A 472 -29.99 -31.19 -24.64
CA LEU A 472 -31.04 -30.49 -23.90
C LEU A 472 -32.31 -31.33 -23.74
N ASP A 473 -32.75 -32.00 -24.79
CA ASP A 473 -33.92 -32.87 -24.82
C ASP A 473 -33.80 -34.04 -23.82
N LEU A 474 -32.63 -34.67 -23.76
CA LEU A 474 -32.34 -35.74 -22.80
C LEU A 474 -32.25 -35.20 -21.36
N ARG A 475 -31.64 -34.03 -21.16
CA ARG A 475 -31.53 -33.39 -19.84
C ARG A 475 -32.90 -32.97 -19.31
N MET A 476 -33.77 -32.43 -20.16
CA MET A 476 -35.08 -31.92 -19.78
C MET A 476 -36.16 -33.01 -19.70
N ALA A 477 -35.90 -34.21 -20.22
CA ALA A 477 -36.75 -35.39 -19.99
C ALA A 477 -36.72 -35.85 -18.53
N THR A 478 -35.56 -35.76 -17.86
CA THR A 478 -35.39 -36.12 -16.44
C THR A 478 -34.55 -35.09 -15.65
N PRO A 479 -34.99 -33.81 -15.57
CA PRO A 479 -34.19 -32.66 -15.10
C PRO A 479 -33.76 -32.75 -13.62
N PHE A 480 -34.43 -33.60 -12.84
CA PHE A 480 -34.19 -33.77 -11.41
C PHE A 480 -33.41 -35.05 -11.06
N GLU A 481 -33.23 -36.00 -12.00
CA GLU A 481 -32.43 -37.22 -11.75
C GLU A 481 -30.95 -36.91 -11.46
N ARG A 482 -30.46 -35.78 -11.99
CA ARG A 482 -29.06 -35.35 -11.87
C ARG A 482 -28.88 -34.10 -11.00
N GLY A 483 -29.81 -33.85 -10.07
CA GLY A 483 -29.63 -32.84 -9.02
C GLY A 483 -30.29 -31.48 -9.22
N ASN A 484 -31.39 -31.42 -9.99
CA ASN A 484 -32.20 -30.21 -10.27
C ASN A 484 -31.48 -29.16 -11.11
N VAL A 485 -31.18 -29.48 -12.38
CA VAL A 485 -30.43 -28.58 -13.27
C VAL A 485 -31.38 -27.60 -13.98
N CYS A 486 -31.00 -26.33 -14.03
CA CYS A 486 -31.64 -25.34 -14.91
C CYS A 486 -31.49 -25.73 -16.40
N GLU A 487 -32.49 -25.38 -17.22
CA GLU A 487 -32.45 -25.57 -18.67
C GLU A 487 -31.25 -24.88 -19.30
N ASP A 488 -31.04 -23.61 -18.93
CA ASP A 488 -29.96 -22.77 -19.41
C ASP A 488 -29.58 -21.75 -18.32
N PRO A 489 -28.71 -22.15 -17.38
CA PRO A 489 -28.30 -21.26 -16.31
C PRO A 489 -27.43 -20.10 -16.81
N GLU A 490 -26.75 -20.25 -17.95
CA GLU A 490 -25.90 -19.21 -18.52
C GLU A 490 -26.72 -18.06 -19.09
N ARG A 491 -27.79 -18.36 -19.87
CA ARG A 491 -28.75 -17.34 -20.32
C ARG A 491 -29.48 -16.68 -19.16
N PHE A 492 -29.82 -17.45 -18.12
CA PHE A 492 -30.44 -16.90 -16.92
C PHE A 492 -29.53 -15.86 -16.25
N LEU A 493 -28.25 -16.20 -16.03
CA LEU A 493 -27.29 -15.28 -15.42
C LEU A 493 -26.97 -14.09 -16.31
N ALA A 494 -26.86 -14.29 -17.63
CA ALA A 494 -26.64 -13.22 -18.58
C ALA A 494 -27.78 -12.17 -18.52
N LEU A 495 -29.03 -12.61 -18.44
CA LEU A 495 -30.19 -11.71 -18.30
C LEU A 495 -30.19 -10.95 -16.98
N VAL A 496 -29.92 -11.66 -15.87
CA VAL A 496 -29.81 -11.02 -14.55
C VAL A 496 -28.71 -9.96 -14.54
N GLY A 497 -27.55 -10.25 -15.15
CA GLY A 497 -26.45 -9.31 -15.29
C GLY A 497 -26.76 -8.04 -16.11
N ARG A 498 -27.83 -8.06 -16.91
CA ARG A 498 -28.32 -6.90 -17.67
C ARG A 498 -29.42 -6.12 -16.97
N GLY A 499 -29.79 -6.52 -15.74
CA GLY A 499 -30.87 -5.91 -14.96
C GLY A 499 -32.24 -6.52 -15.21
N VAL A 500 -32.32 -7.63 -15.94
CA VAL A 500 -33.61 -8.25 -16.33
C VAL A 500 -34.05 -9.28 -15.31
N ASN A 501 -35.35 -9.32 -15.01
CA ASN A 501 -35.91 -10.40 -14.21
C ASN A 501 -36.10 -11.69 -15.03
N ALA A 502 -35.03 -12.49 -15.14
CA ALA A 502 -35.02 -13.75 -15.87
C ALA A 502 -36.13 -14.75 -15.44
N SER A 503 -36.58 -14.69 -14.19
CA SER A 503 -37.68 -15.54 -13.71
C SER A 503 -39.05 -15.22 -14.33
N LYS A 504 -39.22 -14.00 -14.87
CA LYS A 504 -40.44 -13.55 -15.55
C LYS A 504 -40.32 -13.63 -17.07
N THR A 505 -39.12 -13.49 -17.63
CA THR A 505 -38.91 -13.43 -19.09
C THR A 505 -38.49 -14.76 -19.70
N LEU A 506 -37.57 -15.48 -19.06
CA LEU A 506 -37.00 -16.73 -19.59
C LEU A 506 -37.71 -17.96 -19.01
N CYS A 507 -37.85 -18.02 -17.68
CA CYS A 507 -38.35 -19.22 -17.00
C CYS A 507 -39.75 -19.70 -17.44
N PRO A 508 -40.75 -18.84 -17.73
CA PRO A 508 -42.07 -19.32 -18.15
C PRO A 508 -42.08 -20.11 -19.47
N GLN A 509 -41.03 -19.96 -20.30
CA GLN A 509 -40.87 -20.70 -21.56
C GLN A 509 -40.21 -22.08 -21.35
N CYS A 510 -39.73 -22.36 -20.14
CA CYS A 510 -39.02 -23.59 -19.81
C CYS A 510 -39.97 -24.79 -19.72
N PRO A 511 -39.68 -25.93 -20.36
CA PRO A 511 -40.54 -27.13 -20.33
C PRO A 511 -40.84 -27.67 -18.94
N VAL A 512 -39.99 -27.35 -17.95
CA VAL A 512 -40.09 -27.86 -16.58
C VAL A 512 -40.44 -26.77 -15.57
N TYR A 513 -40.92 -25.60 -16.03
CA TYR A 513 -41.19 -24.43 -15.21
C TYR A 513 -42.09 -24.74 -14.00
N ALA A 514 -43.25 -25.37 -14.21
CA ALA A 514 -44.18 -25.74 -13.14
C ALA A 514 -43.51 -26.64 -12.10
N THR A 515 -42.80 -27.69 -12.55
CA THR A 515 -42.07 -28.60 -11.66
C THR A 515 -40.89 -27.90 -10.95
N CYS A 516 -40.28 -26.89 -11.58
CA CYS A 516 -39.20 -26.10 -11.01
C CYS A 516 -39.72 -25.18 -9.87
N GLN A 517 -40.94 -24.65 -9.99
CA GLN A 517 -41.62 -23.92 -8.93
C GLN A 517 -41.98 -24.81 -7.74
N GLU A 518 -42.35 -26.07 -7.98
CA GLU A 518 -42.70 -27.03 -6.93
C GLU A 518 -41.48 -27.59 -6.20
N ARG A 519 -40.43 -27.99 -6.92
CA ARG A 519 -39.28 -28.73 -6.35
C ARG A 519 -37.91 -28.44 -6.96
N GLY A 520 -37.79 -27.43 -7.83
CA GLY A 520 -36.53 -27.03 -8.49
C GLY A 520 -35.91 -25.76 -7.91
N TYR A 521 -35.11 -25.05 -8.72
CA TYR A 521 -34.42 -23.83 -8.30
C TYR A 521 -35.38 -22.75 -7.78
N LEU A 522 -36.53 -22.58 -8.43
CA LEU A 522 -37.53 -21.57 -8.05
C LEU A 522 -38.29 -21.91 -6.75
N SER A 523 -38.25 -23.17 -6.29
CA SER A 523 -38.85 -23.63 -5.04
C SER A 523 -37.98 -23.39 -3.80
N GLN A 524 -36.70 -23.07 -3.98
CA GLN A 524 -35.73 -22.94 -2.89
C GLN A 524 -36.10 -21.86 -1.86
N PRO A 525 -36.62 -20.67 -2.21
CA PRO A 525 -37.07 -19.69 -1.21
C PRO A 525 -38.13 -20.25 -0.25
N ALA A 526 -39.15 -20.93 -0.78
CA ALA A 526 -40.20 -21.56 0.03
C ALA A 526 -39.65 -22.69 0.91
N THR A 527 -38.69 -23.46 0.39
CA THR A 527 -38.00 -24.51 1.17
C THR A 527 -37.17 -23.91 2.31
N LEU A 528 -36.48 -22.79 2.06
CA LEU A 528 -35.72 -22.08 3.09
C LEU A 528 -36.65 -21.58 4.20
N GLN A 529 -37.80 -20.98 3.87
CA GLN A 529 -38.76 -20.44 4.85
C GLN A 529 -39.19 -21.46 5.92
N LEU A 530 -39.14 -22.77 5.63
CA LEU A 530 -39.47 -23.84 6.57
C LEU A 530 -38.37 -24.13 7.60
N ALA A 531 -37.14 -23.62 7.40
CA ALA A 531 -36.03 -23.80 8.34
C ALA A 531 -36.18 -22.88 9.56
N LYS A 532 -35.89 -23.42 10.75
CA LYS A 532 -35.92 -22.66 12.01
C LYS A 532 -34.76 -21.66 12.11
N THR A 533 -33.62 -21.99 11.50
CA THR A 533 -32.41 -21.16 11.48
C THR A 533 -31.94 -21.00 10.03
N GLN A 534 -31.74 -19.76 9.56
CA GLN A 534 -31.22 -19.49 8.23
C GLN A 534 -29.91 -18.71 8.29
N ILE A 535 -28.84 -19.33 7.79
CA ILE A 535 -27.51 -18.71 7.65
C ILE A 535 -27.30 -18.34 6.19
N PHE A 536 -27.14 -17.05 5.96
CA PHE A 536 -26.74 -16.52 4.66
C PHE A 536 -25.30 -16.05 4.75
N GLY A 537 -24.46 -16.53 3.84
CA GLY A 537 -23.05 -16.19 3.72
C GLY A 537 -22.80 -14.94 2.85
N PHE A 538 -23.86 -14.22 2.45
CA PHE A 538 -23.77 -12.98 1.68
C PHE A 538 -24.55 -11.88 2.41
N THR A 539 -23.83 -10.89 2.95
CA THR A 539 -24.40 -9.76 3.69
C THR A 539 -25.21 -8.83 2.83
N GLN A 540 -24.86 -8.73 1.54
CA GLN A 540 -25.54 -7.84 0.61
C GLN A 540 -27.05 -8.16 0.54
N THR A 541 -27.47 -9.41 0.77
CA THR A 541 -28.90 -9.73 0.82
C THR A 541 -29.68 -8.91 1.86
N PHE A 542 -29.06 -8.49 2.96
CA PHE A 542 -29.73 -7.72 4.02
C PHE A 542 -29.39 -6.24 4.05
N LEU A 543 -28.29 -5.87 3.39
CA LEU A 543 -27.73 -4.52 3.44
C LEU A 543 -27.88 -3.78 2.10
N ASP A 544 -28.07 -4.50 0.98
CA ASP A 544 -28.22 -3.97 -0.37
C ASP A 544 -29.70 -3.93 -0.80
N PRO A 545 -30.27 -2.73 -1.02
CA PRO A 545 -31.62 -2.57 -1.52
C PRO A 545 -31.89 -3.18 -2.92
N ASP A 546 -30.88 -3.44 -3.76
CA ASP A 546 -31.11 -4.15 -5.04
C ASP A 546 -31.54 -5.61 -4.81
N GLN A 547 -31.17 -6.18 -3.68
CA GLN A 547 -31.53 -7.55 -3.29
C GLN A 547 -32.88 -7.63 -2.58
N LEU A 548 -33.55 -6.50 -2.31
CA LEU A 548 -34.76 -6.42 -1.49
C LEU A 548 -35.85 -7.41 -1.95
N ALA A 549 -36.09 -7.55 -3.25
CA ALA A 549 -37.12 -8.46 -3.76
C ALA A 549 -36.79 -9.96 -3.54
N VAL A 550 -35.50 -10.32 -3.52
CA VAL A 550 -35.05 -11.68 -3.16
C VAL A 550 -35.20 -11.87 -1.66
N SER A 551 -34.80 -10.85 -0.90
CA SER A 551 -34.90 -10.81 0.55
C SER A 551 -36.36 -10.91 0.99
N GLU A 552 -37.28 -10.10 0.50
CA GLU A 552 -38.72 -10.18 0.81
C GLU A 552 -39.28 -11.60 0.64
N LYS A 553 -38.97 -12.29 -0.47
CA LYS A 553 -39.40 -13.69 -0.67
C LYS A 553 -38.81 -14.66 0.33
N ILE A 554 -37.59 -14.43 0.80
CA ILE A 554 -36.95 -15.26 1.83
C ILE A 554 -37.45 -14.87 3.24
N LEU A 555 -37.77 -13.58 3.39
CA LEU A 555 -38.11 -12.85 4.60
C LEU A 555 -39.61 -12.54 4.68
N GLU A 556 -40.49 -13.32 4.08
CA GLU A 556 -41.92 -13.19 4.37
C GLU A 556 -42.19 -13.69 5.80
N PRO A 557 -42.92 -12.94 6.64
CA PRO A 557 -43.16 -13.31 8.02
C PRO A 557 -44.07 -14.54 8.14
N LEU A 558 -43.52 -15.62 8.70
CA LEU A 558 -44.30 -16.72 9.26
C LEU A 558 -44.60 -16.37 10.73
N ASN A 559 -45.86 -16.08 11.02
CA ASN A 559 -46.42 -16.02 12.39
C ASN A 559 -45.83 -14.93 13.33
N GLY A 560 -45.40 -13.77 12.83
CA GLY A 560 -45.03 -12.63 13.69
C GLY A 560 -43.75 -12.77 14.51
N THR A 561 -42.86 -13.69 14.12
CA THR A 561 -41.56 -13.93 14.77
C THR A 561 -40.59 -12.76 14.57
N GLU A 562 -39.91 -12.34 15.64
CA GLU A 562 -38.85 -11.34 15.59
C GLU A 562 -37.63 -11.86 14.82
N ARG A 563 -36.92 -10.95 14.17
CA ARG A 563 -35.79 -11.26 13.27
C ARG A 563 -34.51 -10.62 13.76
N LEU A 564 -33.53 -11.49 13.97
CA LEU A 564 -32.20 -11.16 14.43
C LEU A 564 -31.21 -11.31 13.26
N CYS A 565 -30.46 -10.25 12.97
CA CYS A 565 -29.29 -10.32 12.09
C CYS A 565 -28.03 -10.33 12.94
N ILE A 566 -27.16 -11.32 12.71
CA ILE A 566 -25.92 -11.49 13.46
C ILE A 566 -24.75 -11.11 12.59
N VAL A 567 -23.93 -10.19 13.10
CA VAL A 567 -22.69 -9.67 12.52
C VAL A 567 -21.50 -10.26 13.30
N SER A 568 -20.74 -11.17 12.69
CA SER A 568 -19.49 -11.75 13.26
C SER A 568 -18.27 -11.49 12.33
N SER A 569 -18.37 -10.52 11.42
CA SER A 569 -17.26 -10.12 10.54
C SER A 569 -16.15 -9.45 11.34
N SER A 570 -14.89 -9.66 10.96
CA SER A 570 -13.73 -8.93 11.49
C SER A 570 -13.69 -7.45 11.11
N LYS A 571 -14.45 -7.00 10.12
CA LYS A 571 -14.23 -5.68 9.49
C LYS A 571 -15.52 -4.89 9.31
N ALA A 572 -15.66 -3.79 10.05
CA ALA A 572 -16.81 -2.89 9.96
C ALA A 572 -16.94 -2.23 8.57
N ASP A 573 -15.82 -1.91 7.92
CA ASP A 573 -15.80 -1.35 6.55
C ASP A 573 -16.42 -2.29 5.52
N GLY A 574 -16.34 -3.61 5.75
CA GLY A 574 -16.95 -4.61 4.87
C GLY A 574 -18.48 -4.65 4.87
N LEU A 575 -19.12 -3.86 5.74
CA LEU A 575 -20.58 -3.68 5.76
C LEU A 575 -21.06 -2.58 4.80
N PHE A 576 -20.17 -1.67 4.38
CA PHE A 576 -20.51 -0.62 3.42
C PHE A 576 -20.67 -1.20 2.02
N LEU A 577 -21.64 -0.69 1.27
CA LEU A 577 -21.92 -1.12 -0.09
C LEU A 577 -20.95 -0.43 -1.04
N GLU A 578 -20.05 -1.20 -1.64
CA GLU A 578 -19.24 -0.73 -2.77
C GLU A 578 -20.15 -0.57 -3.99
N CYS A 579 -20.34 0.69 -4.41
CA CYS A 579 -21.11 1.06 -5.59
C CYS A 579 -20.16 1.59 -6.66
N GLY A 580 -20.52 1.40 -7.93
CA GLY A 580 -19.75 2.02 -8.99
C GLY A 580 -20.38 2.01 -10.37
N ILE A 581 -19.79 2.83 -11.25
CA ILE A 581 -20.18 2.93 -12.65
C ILE A 581 -18.95 3.00 -13.54
N SER A 582 -18.94 2.21 -14.61
CA SER A 582 -17.86 2.22 -15.59
C SER A 582 -18.00 3.39 -16.56
N LYS A 583 -16.86 3.89 -17.06
CA LYS A 583 -16.81 4.89 -18.14
C LYS A 583 -17.61 4.43 -19.36
N SER A 584 -17.46 3.16 -19.73
CA SER A 584 -18.18 2.57 -20.87
C SER A 584 -19.69 2.63 -20.72
N LYS A 585 -20.23 2.48 -19.50
CA LYS A 585 -21.67 2.59 -19.24
C LYS A 585 -22.14 4.04 -19.37
N LEU A 586 -21.35 5.00 -18.89
CA LEU A 586 -21.63 6.43 -19.06
C LEU A 586 -21.57 6.86 -20.54
N GLU A 587 -20.57 6.41 -21.30
CA GLU A 587 -20.46 6.66 -22.74
C GLU A 587 -21.66 6.09 -23.50
N ALA A 588 -22.07 4.86 -23.17
CA ALA A 588 -23.26 4.25 -23.74
C ALA A 588 -24.53 5.05 -23.40
N TRP A 589 -24.66 5.57 -22.17
CA TRP A 589 -25.78 6.43 -21.80
C TRP A 589 -25.79 7.74 -22.57
N ASN A 590 -24.63 8.40 -22.68
CA ASN A 590 -24.48 9.65 -23.44
C ASN A 590 -24.90 9.47 -24.91
N VAL A 591 -24.43 8.40 -25.55
CA VAL A 591 -24.76 8.11 -26.96
C VAL A 591 -26.22 7.69 -27.11
N ASN A 592 -26.73 6.78 -26.29
CA ASN A 592 -28.06 6.17 -26.47
C ASN A 592 -29.21 7.08 -26.01
N TRP A 593 -28.95 8.02 -25.12
CA TRP A 593 -29.96 8.95 -24.61
C TRP A 593 -29.78 10.39 -25.08
N GLN A 594 -28.97 10.62 -26.12
CA GLN A 594 -28.70 11.96 -26.66
C GLN A 594 -29.97 12.84 -26.77
N GLY A 595 -29.91 14.05 -26.20
CA GLY A 595 -31.04 14.98 -26.13
C GLY A 595 -32.00 14.76 -24.96
N ASN A 596 -31.69 13.83 -24.05
CA ASN A 596 -32.46 13.54 -22.84
C ASN A 596 -31.60 13.75 -21.57
N ALA A 597 -32.28 13.86 -20.42
CA ALA A 597 -31.65 14.09 -19.12
C ALA A 597 -30.52 13.10 -18.78
N LEU A 598 -30.67 11.80 -19.09
CA LEU A 598 -29.65 10.81 -18.78
C LEU A 598 -28.36 10.98 -19.58
N ALA A 599 -28.45 11.46 -20.83
CA ALA A 599 -27.25 11.76 -21.61
C ALA A 599 -26.54 13.00 -21.07
N ASP A 600 -27.28 14.05 -20.74
CA ASP A 600 -26.70 15.26 -20.15
C ASP A 600 -26.04 14.96 -18.79
N PHE A 601 -26.67 14.10 -17.98
CA PHE A 601 -26.12 13.64 -16.71
C PHE A 601 -24.86 12.79 -16.92
N ALA A 602 -24.89 11.84 -17.85
CA ALA A 602 -23.73 11.01 -18.18
C ALA A 602 -22.57 11.85 -18.74
N GLN A 603 -22.86 12.84 -19.59
CA GLN A 603 -21.87 13.77 -20.12
C GLN A 603 -21.28 14.63 -19.01
N ALA A 604 -22.09 15.13 -18.07
CA ALA A 604 -21.60 15.91 -16.93
C ALA A 604 -20.67 15.08 -16.03
N LEU A 605 -21.03 13.81 -15.76
CA LEU A 605 -20.14 12.89 -15.04
C LEU A 605 -18.87 12.60 -15.84
N LEU A 606 -18.96 12.25 -17.13
CA LEU A 606 -17.79 12.02 -17.98
C LEU A 606 -16.86 13.24 -18.00
N SER A 607 -17.38 14.46 -18.09
CA SER A 607 -16.57 15.68 -18.04
C SER A 607 -15.91 15.94 -16.69
N ILE A 608 -16.45 15.41 -15.59
CA ILE A 608 -15.74 15.39 -14.29
C ILE A 608 -14.60 14.37 -14.32
N LEU A 609 -14.87 13.20 -14.92
CA LEU A 609 -13.98 12.04 -14.95
C LEU A 609 -12.84 12.18 -15.96
N GLU A 610 -12.98 13.03 -16.98
CA GLU A 610 -11.96 13.34 -17.99
C GLU A 610 -10.90 14.35 -17.53
N ILE A 611 -11.05 14.94 -16.33
CA ILE A 611 -10.07 15.85 -15.76
C ILE A 611 -9.02 15.02 -15.00
N GLU A 612 -7.99 14.57 -15.72
CA GLU A 612 -6.87 13.80 -15.14
C GLU A 612 -6.04 14.67 -14.16
N ASN A 613 -5.86 14.18 -12.92
CA ASN A 613 -5.02 14.69 -11.81
C ASN A 613 -5.69 15.42 -10.62
N ASP A 614 -7.00 15.31 -10.41
CA ASP A 614 -7.61 15.92 -9.23
C ASP A 614 -7.66 14.97 -8.01
N THR A 615 -7.30 15.50 -6.84
CA THR A 615 -7.42 14.82 -5.54
C THR A 615 -8.88 14.42 -5.26
N ASP A 616 -9.12 13.31 -4.54
CA ASP A 616 -10.45 12.75 -4.22
C ASP A 616 -11.47 13.80 -3.73
N ASP A 617 -11.02 14.78 -2.94
CA ASP A 617 -11.82 15.91 -2.45
C ASP A 617 -12.50 16.73 -3.56
N ILE A 618 -11.83 16.89 -4.69
CA ILE A 618 -12.32 17.65 -5.84
C ILE A 618 -13.36 16.82 -6.59
N VAL A 619 -13.20 15.49 -6.65
CA VAL A 619 -14.16 14.56 -7.26
C VAL A 619 -15.48 14.58 -6.50
N ALA A 620 -15.46 14.43 -5.17
CA ALA A 620 -16.66 14.51 -4.34
C ALA A 620 -17.40 15.85 -4.50
N LYS A 621 -16.64 16.96 -4.50
CA LYS A 621 -17.19 18.31 -4.69
C LYS A 621 -17.89 18.46 -6.05
N ARG A 622 -17.26 17.98 -7.13
CA ARG A 622 -17.80 18.09 -8.49
C ARG A 622 -19.04 17.22 -8.68
N ILE A 623 -19.04 15.99 -8.17
CA ILE A 623 -20.20 15.11 -8.20
C ILE A 623 -21.36 15.74 -7.44
N ARG A 624 -21.11 16.40 -6.30
CA ARG A 624 -22.13 17.15 -5.57
C ARG A 624 -22.74 18.28 -6.41
N ILE A 625 -21.92 19.02 -7.15
CA ILE A 625 -22.40 20.08 -8.07
C ILE A 625 -23.29 19.48 -9.16
N VAL A 626 -22.89 18.35 -9.75
CA VAL A 626 -23.70 17.66 -10.78
C VAL A 626 -25.02 17.17 -10.18
N MET A 627 -24.99 16.50 -9.03
CA MET A 627 -26.21 16.06 -8.34
C MET A 627 -27.17 17.23 -8.03
N GLN A 628 -26.65 18.38 -7.62
CA GLN A 628 -27.45 19.60 -7.42
C GLN A 628 -28.03 20.14 -8.73
N GLY A 629 -27.23 20.17 -9.80
CA GLY A 629 -27.66 20.66 -11.12
C GLY A 629 -28.78 19.83 -11.76
N PHE A 630 -28.81 18.52 -11.48
CA PHE A 630 -29.79 17.59 -12.06
C PHE A 630 -30.98 17.26 -11.15
N GLN A 631 -31.07 17.87 -9.97
CA GLN A 631 -32.13 17.57 -9.00
C GLN A 631 -33.55 17.79 -9.54
N GLN A 632 -33.74 18.76 -10.44
CA GLN A 632 -35.04 19.02 -11.09
C GLN A 632 -35.44 17.94 -12.12
N HIS A 633 -34.51 17.09 -12.52
CA HIS A 633 -34.69 16.00 -13.48
C HIS A 633 -34.65 14.61 -12.83
N GLU A 634 -34.73 14.53 -11.50
CA GLU A 634 -34.60 13.28 -10.72
C GLU A 634 -35.54 12.16 -11.22
N GLU A 635 -36.85 12.43 -11.33
CA GLU A 635 -37.84 11.42 -11.74
C GLU A 635 -37.56 10.88 -13.16
N GLU A 636 -37.19 11.77 -14.08
CA GLU A 636 -36.89 11.40 -15.46
C GLU A 636 -35.58 10.60 -15.56
N LEU A 637 -34.55 10.97 -14.80
CA LEU A 637 -33.28 10.23 -14.74
C LEU A 637 -33.49 8.80 -14.23
N ILE A 638 -34.23 8.64 -13.13
CA ILE A 638 -34.54 7.32 -12.55
C ILE A 638 -35.25 6.45 -13.58
N LYS A 639 -36.27 7.01 -14.25
CA LYS A 639 -37.01 6.31 -15.30
C LYS A 639 -36.11 5.87 -16.45
N GLN A 640 -35.25 6.76 -16.95
CA GLN A 640 -34.32 6.46 -18.07
C GLN A 640 -33.25 5.42 -17.68
N MET A 641 -32.75 5.43 -16.44
CA MET A 641 -31.77 4.43 -15.95
C MET A 641 -32.33 3.01 -15.89
N CYS A 642 -33.66 2.85 -15.86
CA CYS A 642 -34.38 1.58 -15.84
C CYS A 642 -34.90 1.15 -17.22
N GLN A 643 -34.61 1.91 -18.28
CA GLN A 643 -35.13 1.70 -19.62
C GLN A 643 -34.02 1.53 -20.67
N VAL A 644 -34.38 0.90 -21.79
CA VAL A 644 -33.57 0.90 -23.01
C VAL A 644 -34.16 1.88 -24.01
N ASN A 645 -33.28 2.50 -24.79
CA ASN A 645 -33.67 3.43 -25.85
C ASN A 645 -33.39 2.80 -27.22
N LEU A 646 -34.43 2.27 -27.86
CA LEU A 646 -34.33 1.44 -29.05
C LEU A 646 -34.66 2.23 -30.31
N LYS A 647 -33.94 1.97 -31.40
CA LYS A 647 -34.20 2.61 -32.69
C LYS A 647 -35.38 1.95 -33.39
N GLY A 648 -36.34 2.77 -33.79
CA GLY A 648 -37.52 2.36 -34.56
C GLY A 648 -37.96 3.42 -35.56
N ARG A 649 -38.80 3.03 -36.51
CA ARG A 649 -39.40 3.93 -37.50
C ARG A 649 -40.88 3.63 -37.60
N VAL A 650 -41.71 4.67 -37.54
CA VAL A 650 -43.16 4.52 -37.69
C VAL A 650 -43.54 4.64 -39.16
N VAL A 651 -44.17 3.59 -39.69
CA VAL A 651 -44.65 3.51 -41.07
C VAL A 651 -46.17 3.37 -41.09
N GLU A 652 -46.82 3.88 -42.13
CA GLU A 652 -48.26 3.62 -42.34
C GLU A 652 -48.45 2.19 -42.84
N GLN A 653 -49.04 1.35 -42.01
CA GLN A 653 -49.37 -0.02 -42.34
C GLN A 653 -50.65 -0.39 -41.59
N ARG A 654 -51.74 -0.53 -42.36
CA ARG A 654 -53.06 -0.78 -41.79
C ARG A 654 -53.23 -2.26 -41.46
N ILE A 655 -53.71 -2.52 -40.25
CA ILE A 655 -54.19 -3.83 -39.81
C ILE A 655 -55.69 -3.74 -39.64
N ILE A 656 -56.40 -4.62 -40.34
CA ILE A 656 -57.85 -4.75 -40.28
C ILE A 656 -58.14 -6.08 -39.61
N ASP A 657 -59.13 -6.10 -38.71
CA ASP A 657 -59.60 -7.34 -38.10
C ASP A 657 -60.33 -8.20 -39.14
N ASP A 658 -59.86 -9.43 -39.35
CA ASP A 658 -60.45 -10.35 -40.34
C ASP A 658 -61.90 -10.73 -40.01
N GLU A 659 -62.33 -10.58 -38.75
CA GLU A 659 -63.68 -10.93 -38.30
C GLU A 659 -64.67 -9.75 -38.28
N SER A 660 -64.24 -8.56 -37.83
CA SER A 660 -65.11 -7.38 -37.69
C SER A 660 -64.98 -6.36 -38.83
N GLU A 661 -63.99 -6.51 -39.71
CA GLU A 661 -63.60 -5.51 -40.73
C GLU A 661 -63.21 -4.14 -40.16
N GLU A 662 -63.04 -4.02 -38.83
CA GLU A 662 -62.62 -2.78 -38.19
C GLU A 662 -61.11 -2.57 -38.30
N GLU A 663 -60.70 -1.32 -38.56
CA GLU A 663 -59.29 -0.92 -38.52
C GLU A 663 -58.79 -1.01 -37.07
N LEU A 664 -57.80 -1.87 -36.81
CA LEU A 664 -57.24 -2.07 -35.46
C LEU A 664 -56.01 -1.18 -35.22
N ALA A 665 -55.17 -1.02 -36.25
CA ALA A 665 -54.00 -0.16 -36.22
C ALA A 665 -53.78 0.48 -37.58
N ARG A 666 -53.46 1.78 -37.58
CA ARG A 666 -53.09 2.52 -38.79
C ARG A 666 -51.58 2.58 -39.01
N TRP A 667 -50.83 2.51 -37.91
CA TRP A 667 -49.39 2.74 -37.89
C TRP A 667 -48.68 1.57 -37.22
N THR A 668 -47.53 1.22 -37.80
CA THR A 668 -46.64 0.17 -37.31
C THR A 668 -45.28 0.76 -37.05
N ILE A 669 -44.69 0.41 -35.92
CA ILE A 669 -43.31 0.70 -35.55
C ILE A 669 -42.45 -0.46 -36.03
N THR A 670 -41.53 -0.21 -36.95
CA THR A 670 -40.51 -1.18 -37.37
C THR A 670 -39.20 -0.91 -36.62
N PHE A 671 -38.70 -1.87 -35.86
CA PHE A 671 -37.45 -1.78 -35.10
C PHE A 671 -36.26 -2.32 -35.88
N GLU A 672 -35.06 -1.90 -35.49
CA GLU A 672 -33.80 -2.49 -35.95
C GLU A 672 -33.78 -4.00 -35.61
N GLY A 673 -33.54 -4.86 -36.60
CA GLY A 673 -33.66 -6.32 -36.45
C GLY A 673 -34.96 -6.94 -37.00
N GLY A 674 -35.90 -6.13 -37.51
CA GLY A 674 -37.08 -6.61 -38.25
C GLY A 674 -38.32 -6.90 -37.39
N ALA A 675 -38.22 -6.75 -36.06
CA ALA A 675 -39.38 -6.76 -35.18
C ALA A 675 -40.31 -5.58 -35.47
N SER A 676 -41.61 -5.79 -35.34
CA SER A 676 -42.63 -4.76 -35.57
C SER A 676 -43.61 -4.72 -34.42
N ALA A 677 -44.13 -3.54 -34.08
CA ALA A 677 -45.21 -3.37 -33.10
C ALA A 677 -46.27 -2.39 -33.61
N TYR A 678 -47.53 -2.62 -33.28
CA TYR A 678 -48.67 -1.88 -33.82
C TYR A 678 -49.17 -0.82 -32.85
N ILE A 679 -49.48 0.38 -33.35
CA ILE A 679 -50.08 1.46 -32.57
C ILE A 679 -51.61 1.31 -32.64
N PRO A 680 -52.27 0.93 -31.53
CA PRO A 680 -53.70 0.63 -31.53
C PRO A 680 -54.51 1.93 -31.63
N LEU A 681 -55.67 1.88 -32.29
CA LEU A 681 -56.55 3.05 -32.38
C LEU A 681 -57.30 3.36 -31.07
N ASN A 682 -57.55 2.35 -30.23
CA ASN A 682 -58.19 2.45 -28.91
C ASN A 682 -57.93 1.17 -28.09
N ASP A 683 -58.42 1.12 -26.85
CA ASP A 683 -58.23 -0.03 -25.94
C ASP A 683 -58.82 -1.33 -26.48
N TYR A 684 -59.98 -1.27 -27.15
CA TYR A 684 -60.60 -2.43 -27.80
C TYR A 684 -59.70 -2.99 -28.92
N ALA A 685 -59.14 -2.12 -29.75
CA ALA A 685 -58.22 -2.51 -30.80
C ALA A 685 -56.91 -3.10 -30.23
N ALA A 686 -56.42 -2.56 -29.10
CA ALA A 686 -55.27 -3.14 -28.40
C ALA A 686 -55.54 -4.57 -27.92
N GLU A 687 -56.70 -4.82 -27.32
CA GLU A 687 -57.11 -6.16 -26.87
C GLU A 687 -57.22 -7.15 -28.04
N ARG A 688 -57.83 -6.73 -29.16
CA ARG A 688 -57.96 -7.56 -30.38
C ARG A 688 -56.60 -7.88 -31.01
N LEU A 689 -55.72 -6.89 -31.15
CA LEU A 689 -54.37 -7.10 -31.67
C LEU A 689 -53.58 -8.09 -30.79
N MET A 690 -53.64 -7.93 -29.46
CA MET A 690 -53.01 -8.88 -28.53
C MET A 690 -53.60 -10.29 -28.64
N ALA A 691 -54.92 -10.42 -28.82
CA ALA A 691 -55.58 -11.72 -29.03
C ALA A 691 -55.17 -12.41 -30.34
N GLN A 692 -54.84 -11.63 -31.38
CA GLN A 692 -54.26 -12.12 -32.64
C GLN A 692 -52.75 -12.43 -32.53
N GLY A 693 -52.14 -12.26 -31.34
CA GLY A 693 -50.71 -12.44 -31.14
C GLY A 693 -49.85 -11.32 -31.74
N LEU A 694 -50.46 -10.19 -32.11
CA LEU A 694 -49.76 -9.04 -32.67
C LEU A 694 -49.25 -8.12 -31.54
N PRO A 695 -47.94 -7.81 -31.50
CA PRO A 695 -47.34 -6.96 -30.48
C PRO A 695 -47.88 -5.52 -30.56
N VAL A 696 -48.41 -5.01 -29.45
CA VAL A 696 -48.99 -3.66 -29.37
C VAL A 696 -48.04 -2.68 -28.68
N PHE A 697 -47.93 -1.46 -29.15
CA PHE A 697 -47.17 -0.40 -28.49
C PHE A 697 -47.91 0.94 -28.61
N GLN A 698 -48.23 1.56 -27.48
CA GLN A 698 -48.83 2.90 -27.46
C GLN A 698 -47.73 3.95 -27.56
N LEU A 699 -47.85 4.84 -28.55
CA LEU A 699 -46.93 5.95 -28.77
C LEU A 699 -47.77 7.23 -28.92
N GLU A 700 -47.64 8.16 -27.97
CA GLU A 700 -48.49 9.36 -27.90
C GLU A 700 -48.15 10.39 -28.99
N ALA A 701 -46.89 10.45 -29.42
CA ALA A 701 -46.42 11.35 -30.47
C ALA A 701 -45.33 10.68 -31.31
N PHE A 702 -45.39 10.85 -32.63
CA PHE A 702 -44.40 10.30 -33.56
C PHE A 702 -44.33 11.06 -34.88
N GLU A 703 -43.20 10.91 -35.57
CA GLU A 703 -42.99 11.37 -36.93
C GLU A 703 -42.97 10.19 -37.89
N LEU A 704 -43.70 10.30 -39.00
CA LEU A 704 -43.77 9.24 -40.02
C LEU A 704 -42.46 9.15 -40.81
N ASP A 705 -42.06 7.91 -41.11
CA ASP A 705 -40.91 7.53 -41.92
C ASP A 705 -39.54 8.03 -41.45
N LYS A 706 -39.46 8.59 -40.23
CA LYS A 706 -38.20 8.97 -39.61
C LYS A 706 -37.76 7.95 -38.57
N GLU A 707 -36.46 7.73 -38.52
CA GLU A 707 -35.83 6.96 -37.43
C GLU A 707 -35.97 7.77 -36.13
N MET A 708 -36.46 7.10 -35.10
CA MET A 708 -36.68 7.64 -33.77
C MET A 708 -36.17 6.67 -32.73
N ARG A 709 -35.85 7.21 -31.54
CA ARG A 709 -35.49 6.39 -30.40
C ARG A 709 -36.67 6.31 -29.45
N ILE A 710 -37.05 5.07 -29.12
CA ILE A 710 -38.25 4.74 -28.37
C ILE A 710 -37.80 4.09 -27.06
N ALA A 711 -38.07 4.79 -25.96
CA ALA A 711 -37.76 4.33 -24.61
C ALA A 711 -38.78 3.28 -24.13
N MET A 712 -38.30 2.15 -23.60
CA MET A 712 -39.15 1.12 -22.98
C MET A 712 -38.35 0.26 -22.00
N SER A 713 -39.01 -0.54 -21.16
CA SER A 713 -38.31 -1.52 -20.31
C SER A 713 -37.73 -2.67 -21.13
N ILE A 714 -36.65 -3.29 -20.64
CA ILE A 714 -36.06 -4.46 -21.31
C ILE A 714 -37.05 -5.61 -21.40
N GLU A 715 -37.84 -5.87 -20.35
CA GLU A 715 -38.87 -6.91 -20.37
C GLU A 715 -39.89 -6.69 -21.49
N ARG A 716 -40.28 -5.43 -21.74
CA ARG A 716 -41.19 -5.10 -22.83
C ARG A 716 -40.51 -5.32 -24.19
N ALA A 717 -39.26 -4.91 -24.36
CA ALA A 717 -38.51 -5.11 -25.59
C ALA A 717 -38.31 -6.60 -25.93
N ILE A 718 -38.02 -7.43 -24.92
CA ILE A 718 -37.96 -8.90 -25.06
C ILE A 718 -39.33 -9.45 -25.43
N GLY A 719 -40.41 -9.02 -24.76
CA GLY A 719 -41.77 -9.48 -25.04
C GLY A 719 -42.28 -9.11 -26.43
N LEU A 720 -41.79 -8.01 -27.02
CA LEU A 720 -42.07 -7.59 -28.39
C LEU A 720 -41.16 -8.29 -29.43
N GLY A 721 -40.22 -9.14 -29.00
CA GLY A 721 -39.26 -9.82 -29.87
C GLY A 721 -38.20 -8.90 -30.47
N ILE A 722 -38.01 -7.69 -29.94
CA ILE A 722 -37.00 -6.72 -30.41
C ILE A 722 -35.61 -7.12 -29.92
N MET A 723 -35.52 -7.57 -28.67
CA MET A 723 -34.28 -8.02 -28.06
C MET A 723 -34.28 -9.56 -27.98
N ASP A 724 -33.36 -10.18 -28.72
CA ASP A 724 -33.28 -11.64 -28.82
C ASP A 724 -32.54 -12.26 -27.63
N ILE A 725 -33.27 -13.06 -26.85
CA ILE A 725 -32.73 -13.77 -25.71
C ILE A 725 -32.22 -15.17 -26.06
N GLY A 726 -32.22 -15.57 -27.33
CA GLY A 726 -31.99 -16.94 -27.79
C GLY A 726 -30.60 -17.52 -27.46
N THR A 727 -29.58 -16.67 -27.35
CA THR A 727 -28.22 -17.08 -26.97
C THR A 727 -27.60 -16.12 -25.95
N VAL A 728 -26.57 -16.59 -25.24
CA VAL A 728 -25.84 -15.78 -24.24
C VAL A 728 -25.17 -14.58 -24.89
N GLU A 729 -24.59 -14.75 -26.08
CA GLU A 729 -23.88 -13.70 -26.81
C GLU A 729 -24.83 -12.54 -27.15
N LYS A 730 -26.04 -12.84 -27.64
CA LYS A 730 -27.05 -11.82 -27.94
C LYS A 730 -27.53 -11.08 -26.69
N ILE A 731 -27.70 -11.79 -25.56
CA ILE A 731 -28.04 -11.16 -24.28
C ILE A 731 -26.89 -10.25 -23.79
N GLN A 732 -25.64 -10.64 -24.03
CA GLN A 732 -24.48 -9.82 -23.67
C GLN A 732 -24.35 -8.54 -24.51
N GLU A 733 -25.01 -8.46 -25.67
CA GLU A 733 -25.10 -7.22 -26.45
C GLU A 733 -26.13 -6.24 -25.87
N PHE A 734 -26.98 -6.67 -24.92
CA PHE A 734 -28.02 -5.81 -24.35
C PHE A 734 -27.40 -4.64 -23.57
N PRO A 735 -28.00 -3.43 -23.64
CA PRO A 735 -27.67 -2.36 -22.70
C PRO A 735 -27.96 -2.78 -21.27
N SER A 736 -27.13 -2.38 -20.32
CA SER A 736 -27.34 -2.67 -18.89
C SER A 736 -28.22 -1.59 -18.25
N VAL A 737 -29.29 -2.00 -17.58
CA VAL A 737 -30.22 -1.12 -16.85
C VAL A 737 -30.27 -1.44 -15.36
N TYR A 738 -30.80 -0.53 -14.55
CA TYR A 738 -31.08 -0.79 -13.14
C TYR A 738 -32.42 -1.50 -13.00
N ARG A 739 -32.42 -2.61 -12.24
CA ARG A 739 -33.61 -3.44 -12.02
C ARG A 739 -34.60 -2.80 -11.05
N ASN A 740 -34.08 -2.23 -9.97
CA ASN A 740 -34.88 -1.57 -8.94
C ASN A 740 -34.97 -0.05 -9.20
N PRO A 741 -36.15 0.50 -9.51
CA PRO A 741 -36.31 1.94 -9.70
C PRO A 741 -36.03 2.74 -8.42
N ASP A 742 -36.19 2.14 -7.24
CA ASP A 742 -35.92 2.78 -5.94
C ASP A 742 -34.43 2.69 -5.53
N TRP A 743 -33.60 2.05 -6.36
CA TRP A 743 -32.17 1.86 -6.09
C TRP A 743 -31.30 1.96 -7.35
N THR A 744 -31.49 3.04 -8.10
CA THR A 744 -30.64 3.38 -9.26
C THR A 744 -29.31 4.02 -8.85
N PHE A 745 -28.42 4.24 -9.82
CA PHE A 745 -27.15 4.97 -9.60
C PHE A 745 -27.36 6.34 -8.93
N TRP A 746 -28.44 7.04 -9.30
CA TRP A 746 -28.83 8.31 -8.68
C TRP A 746 -29.08 8.17 -7.17
N HIS A 747 -29.81 7.13 -6.76
CA HIS A 747 -30.09 6.87 -5.35
C HIS A 747 -28.83 6.53 -4.57
N GLN A 748 -27.92 5.76 -5.16
CA GLN A 748 -26.62 5.42 -4.59
C GLN A 748 -25.79 6.68 -4.32
N LEU A 749 -25.65 7.57 -5.31
CA LEU A 749 -24.95 8.85 -5.16
C LEU A 749 -25.63 9.79 -4.17
N LYS A 750 -26.97 9.88 -4.20
CA LYS A 750 -27.74 10.70 -3.28
C LYS A 750 -27.53 10.27 -1.83
N ARG A 751 -27.52 8.96 -1.58
CA ARG A 751 -27.24 8.40 -0.24
C ARG A 751 -25.78 8.62 0.17
N PHE A 752 -24.84 8.39 -0.74
CA PHE A 752 -23.42 8.67 -0.50
C PHE A 752 -23.20 10.12 -0.05
N LEU A 753 -23.71 11.10 -0.80
CA LEU A 753 -23.54 12.52 -0.50
C LEU A 753 -24.34 13.00 0.71
N ALA A 754 -25.45 12.34 1.04
CA ALA A 754 -26.21 12.62 2.25
C ALA A 754 -25.46 12.16 3.51
N HIS A 755 -24.72 11.05 3.42
CA HIS A 755 -23.89 10.56 4.50
C HIS A 755 -22.57 11.33 4.60
N TYR A 756 -21.77 11.39 3.52
CA TYR A 756 -20.49 12.12 3.52
C TYR A 756 -20.71 13.59 3.18
N THR A 757 -21.02 14.38 4.22
CA THR A 757 -21.35 15.80 4.09
C THR A 757 -20.14 16.66 3.73
N ARG A 758 -18.93 16.19 4.03
CA ARG A 758 -17.66 16.82 3.66
C ARG A 758 -17.12 16.23 2.36
N ASN A 759 -16.38 17.04 1.60
CA ASN A 759 -15.71 16.55 0.39
C ASN A 759 -14.36 15.91 0.72
N ALA A 760 -13.66 16.48 1.71
CA ALA A 760 -12.42 15.93 2.22
C ALA A 760 -12.67 14.54 2.82
N ASP A 761 -11.79 13.60 2.48
CA ASP A 761 -11.81 12.22 3.00
C ASP A 761 -13.08 11.41 2.62
N ALA A 762 -13.89 11.89 1.69
CA ALA A 762 -15.03 11.14 1.18
C ALA A 762 -14.52 9.90 0.41
N PRO A 763 -15.02 8.68 0.71
CA PRO A 763 -14.51 7.45 0.11
C PRO A 763 -15.07 7.31 -1.31
N ILE A 764 -14.49 8.05 -2.24
CA ILE A 764 -14.79 8.01 -3.67
C ILE A 764 -13.50 8.07 -4.45
N ILE A 765 -13.31 7.11 -5.34
CA ILE A 765 -12.09 6.98 -6.14
C ILE A 765 -12.44 6.65 -7.58
N TRP A 766 -11.56 7.07 -8.48
CA TRP A 766 -11.56 6.62 -9.86
C TRP A 766 -10.46 5.58 -10.01
N TYR A 767 -10.83 4.36 -10.43
CA TYR A 767 -9.90 3.25 -10.59
C TYR A 767 -10.32 2.36 -11.77
N ASP A 768 -9.40 2.11 -12.69
CA ASP A 768 -9.60 1.23 -13.87
C ASP A 768 -10.81 1.63 -14.71
N LYS A 769 -10.97 2.94 -14.97
CA LYS A 769 -12.10 3.53 -15.69
C LYS A 769 -13.46 3.28 -15.01
N VAL A 770 -13.48 3.04 -13.70
CA VAL A 770 -14.69 2.89 -12.89
C VAL A 770 -14.68 3.90 -11.75
N LEU A 771 -15.80 4.60 -11.57
CA LEU A 771 -16.03 5.43 -10.40
C LEU A 771 -16.53 4.52 -9.29
N LEU A 772 -15.75 4.38 -8.22
CA LEU A 772 -16.07 3.56 -7.06
C LEU A 772 -16.32 4.46 -5.86
N PHE A 773 -17.37 4.15 -5.09
CA PHE A 773 -17.65 4.83 -3.83
C PHE A 773 -18.36 3.89 -2.87
N TRP A 774 -18.23 4.15 -1.57
CA TRP A 774 -18.78 3.31 -0.52
C TRP A 774 -19.97 3.99 0.11
N VAL A 775 -21.12 3.31 0.11
CA VAL A 775 -22.36 3.84 0.66
C VAL A 775 -22.64 3.17 2.00
N PRO A 776 -23.06 3.91 3.05
CA PRO A 776 -23.45 3.29 4.31
C PRO A 776 -24.58 2.26 4.08
N PRO A 777 -24.51 1.11 4.77
CA PRO A 777 -25.48 0.03 4.59
C PRO A 777 -26.93 0.49 4.83
N VAL A 778 -27.90 -0.20 4.22
CA VAL A 778 -29.33 -0.01 4.51
C VAL A 778 -29.85 -1.30 5.11
N LEU A 779 -30.13 -1.29 6.41
CA LEU A 779 -30.75 -2.46 7.01
C LEU A 779 -32.15 -2.66 6.47
N HIS A 780 -32.45 -3.89 6.09
CA HIS A 780 -33.78 -4.27 5.69
C HIS A 780 -34.79 -3.98 6.83
N PRO A 781 -35.93 -3.30 6.58
CA PRO A 781 -36.88 -2.88 7.63
C PRO A 781 -37.44 -4.00 8.52
N SER A 782 -37.34 -5.24 8.05
CA SER A 782 -37.77 -6.41 8.80
C SER A 782 -36.77 -6.88 9.85
N ILE A 783 -35.52 -6.43 9.82
CA ILE A 783 -34.53 -6.71 10.86
C ILE A 783 -34.83 -5.76 12.03
N LYS A 784 -35.07 -6.31 13.22
CA LYS A 784 -35.44 -5.51 14.39
C LYS A 784 -34.33 -5.36 15.41
N ARG A 785 -33.33 -6.25 15.37
CA ARG A 785 -32.19 -6.25 16.29
C ARG A 785 -30.93 -6.68 15.54
N LEU A 786 -29.84 -5.98 15.81
CA LEU A 786 -28.50 -6.37 15.40
C LEU A 786 -27.76 -7.00 16.58
N LEU A 787 -27.16 -8.16 16.36
CA LEU A 787 -26.27 -8.79 17.33
C LEU A 787 -24.85 -8.81 16.80
N PHE A 788 -23.91 -8.24 17.56
CA PHE A 788 -22.48 -8.33 17.22
C PHE A 788 -21.81 -9.42 18.04
N MET A 789 -21.13 -10.32 17.33
CA MET A 789 -20.33 -11.40 17.91
C MET A 789 -18.91 -11.29 17.35
N SER A 790 -18.12 -10.38 17.92
CA SER A 790 -16.71 -10.17 17.58
C SER A 790 -15.86 -10.07 18.84
N ALA A 791 -14.67 -10.67 18.78
CA ALA A 791 -13.64 -10.58 19.82
C ALA A 791 -12.75 -9.33 19.65
N THR A 792 -12.62 -8.81 18.43
CA THR A 792 -11.68 -7.72 18.11
C THR A 792 -12.34 -6.38 17.84
N LEU A 793 -13.61 -6.38 17.42
CA LEU A 793 -14.35 -5.15 17.13
C LEU A 793 -15.11 -4.67 18.37
N THR A 794 -15.10 -3.35 18.56
CA THR A 794 -15.81 -2.73 19.68
C THR A 794 -17.23 -2.34 19.28
N GLU A 795 -18.12 -2.21 20.27
CA GLU A 795 -19.46 -1.64 20.05
C GLU A 795 -19.40 -0.28 19.34
N ARG A 796 -18.39 0.52 19.69
CA ARG A 796 -18.17 1.84 19.12
C ARG A 796 -18.00 1.77 17.61
N ASP A 797 -17.17 0.85 17.10
CA ASP A 797 -16.88 0.73 15.66
C ASP A 797 -18.15 0.42 14.86
N PHE A 798 -19.11 -0.29 15.43
CA PHE A 798 -20.40 -0.58 14.80
C PHE A 798 -21.45 0.51 14.97
N ARG A 799 -21.43 1.25 16.09
CA ARG A 799 -22.25 2.46 16.23
C ARG A 799 -21.87 3.52 15.19
N GLU A 800 -20.61 3.58 14.76
CA GLU A 800 -20.22 4.43 13.62
C GLU A 800 -20.87 3.94 12.30
N THR A 801 -21.09 2.64 12.13
CA THR A 801 -21.70 2.07 10.92
C THR A 801 -23.23 2.18 10.93
N PHE A 802 -23.86 2.00 12.11
CA PHE A 802 -25.31 2.03 12.31
C PHE A 802 -25.67 2.92 13.51
N PRO A 803 -25.64 4.25 13.34
CA PRO A 803 -25.84 5.18 14.45
C PRO A 803 -27.28 5.16 15.01
N ASP A 804 -28.26 4.82 14.18
CA ASP A 804 -29.69 4.92 14.51
C ASP A 804 -30.32 3.59 14.97
N GLU A 805 -29.53 2.51 15.04
CA GLU A 805 -30.05 1.15 15.24
C GLU A 805 -29.82 0.66 16.67
N GLU A 806 -30.74 -0.17 17.17
CA GLU A 806 -30.55 -0.80 18.47
C GLU A 806 -29.58 -1.98 18.35
N ILE A 807 -28.39 -1.78 18.93
CA ILE A 807 -27.25 -2.68 18.84
C ILE A 807 -27.13 -3.50 20.13
N GLY A 808 -27.29 -4.83 20.02
CA GLY A 808 -26.89 -5.76 21.06
C GLY A 808 -25.47 -6.26 20.83
N VAL A 809 -24.55 -6.03 21.76
CA VAL A 809 -23.18 -6.56 21.66
C VAL A 809 -23.00 -7.75 22.57
N VAL A 810 -22.51 -8.84 21.99
CA VAL A 810 -22.19 -10.07 22.72
C VAL A 810 -20.74 -10.40 22.42
N HIS A 811 -19.89 -10.06 23.37
CA HIS A 811 -18.52 -10.51 23.35
C HIS A 811 -18.50 -11.99 23.73
N THR A 812 -18.09 -12.83 22.77
CA THR A 812 -17.78 -14.22 23.06
C THR A 812 -16.57 -14.25 23.98
N ARG A 813 -16.70 -14.88 25.14
CA ARG A 813 -15.56 -14.94 26.06
C ARG A 813 -14.54 -15.92 25.51
N PRO A 814 -13.24 -15.61 25.54
CA PRO A 814 -12.27 -16.50 24.93
C PRO A 814 -12.27 -17.86 25.65
N MET A 815 -12.19 -18.97 24.90
CA MET A 815 -12.01 -20.28 25.52
C MET A 815 -10.63 -20.39 26.18
N PRO A 816 -10.50 -21.10 27.32
CA PRO A 816 -9.19 -21.40 27.90
C PRO A 816 -8.36 -22.25 26.93
N TRP A 817 -7.04 -22.07 26.94
CA TRP A 817 -6.14 -22.93 26.18
C TRP A 817 -5.95 -24.27 26.89
N VAL A 818 -5.63 -25.30 26.11
CA VAL A 818 -5.32 -26.61 26.69
C VAL A 818 -4.05 -26.51 27.53
N THR A 819 -4.09 -27.14 28.71
CA THR A 819 -2.97 -27.17 29.64
C THR A 819 -1.66 -27.56 28.95
N GLY A 820 -0.61 -26.76 29.17
CA GLY A 820 0.71 -26.97 28.58
C GLY A 820 1.01 -26.08 27.36
N ASN A 821 -0.01 -25.47 26.75
CA ASN A 821 0.20 -24.50 25.68
C ASN A 821 0.63 -23.15 26.24
N LYS A 822 1.49 -22.45 25.49
CA LYS A 822 2.04 -21.14 25.89
C LYS A 822 2.16 -20.19 24.71
N VAL A 823 1.95 -18.91 24.97
CA VAL A 823 2.33 -17.84 24.05
C VAL A 823 3.39 -17.01 24.73
N PHE A 824 4.51 -16.78 24.05
CA PHE A 824 5.57 -15.87 24.50
C PHE A 824 5.49 -14.63 23.64
N GLN A 825 5.26 -13.47 24.25
CA GLN A 825 5.16 -12.21 23.52
C GLN A 825 6.23 -11.24 23.97
N ILE A 826 6.97 -10.68 23.01
CA ILE A 826 8.01 -9.71 23.33
C ILE A 826 7.38 -8.42 23.85
N ARG A 827 7.92 -7.88 24.95
CA ARG A 827 7.37 -6.66 25.58
C ARG A 827 8.19 -5.39 25.31
N SER A 828 9.37 -5.55 24.74
CA SER A 828 10.35 -4.49 24.49
C SER A 828 10.59 -4.32 22.98
N GLY A 829 10.89 -3.07 22.57
CA GLY A 829 11.24 -2.74 21.18
C GLY A 829 10.08 -2.74 20.19
N VAL A 830 10.19 -1.95 19.11
CA VAL A 830 9.27 -2.00 17.96
C VAL A 830 9.94 -2.82 16.86
N HIS A 831 9.47 -4.04 16.62
CA HIS A 831 10.06 -4.95 15.62
C HIS A 831 9.35 -4.81 14.27
N SER A 832 9.41 -3.62 13.71
CA SER A 832 8.87 -3.34 12.38
C SER A 832 9.77 -3.91 11.27
N LEU A 833 9.28 -3.91 10.02
CA LEU A 833 10.08 -4.23 8.84
C LEU A 833 11.39 -3.40 8.80
N LYS A 834 11.30 -2.09 9.05
CA LYS A 834 12.46 -1.18 9.05
C LYS A 834 13.43 -1.42 10.21
N THR A 835 12.95 -2.01 11.31
CA THR A 835 13.79 -2.33 12.46
C THR A 835 14.47 -3.67 12.31
N LEU A 836 13.94 -4.57 11.49
CA LEU A 836 14.56 -5.88 11.22
C LEU A 836 15.52 -5.83 10.03
N LEU A 837 15.32 -4.93 9.06
CA LEU A 837 16.14 -4.81 7.85
C LEU A 837 17.00 -3.54 7.84
N ASP A 838 18.16 -3.59 7.18
CA ASP A 838 19.04 -2.43 6.99
C ASP A 838 18.68 -1.66 5.71
N TYR A 839 17.88 -0.60 5.85
CA TYR A 839 17.44 0.26 4.75
C TYR A 839 18.40 1.41 4.43
N ASP A 840 19.52 1.55 5.14
CA ASP A 840 20.52 2.60 4.86
C ASP A 840 21.43 2.23 3.66
N CYS A 841 21.18 1.10 3.01
CA CYS A 841 21.87 0.66 1.80
C CYS A 841 21.32 1.39 0.56
N THR A 842 22.18 2.10 -0.17
CA THR A 842 21.84 2.71 -1.48
C THR A 842 21.74 1.71 -2.64
N CYS A 843 21.87 0.41 -2.36
CA CYS A 843 22.09 -0.65 -3.34
C CYS A 843 20.87 -1.59 -3.47
N ASP A 844 20.82 -2.38 -4.54
CA ASP A 844 19.64 -3.17 -4.97
C ASP A 844 19.28 -4.37 -4.05
N VAL A 845 20.09 -4.69 -3.03
CA VAL A 845 19.88 -5.81 -2.10
C VAL A 845 19.81 -5.31 -0.65
N ILE A 846 18.74 -5.69 0.07
CA ILE A 846 18.49 -5.28 1.46
C ILE A 846 18.93 -6.39 2.42
N GLY A 847 19.90 -6.06 3.30
CA GLY A 847 20.40 -6.94 4.36
C GLY A 847 19.57 -6.90 5.64
N LEU A 848 19.92 -7.77 6.59
CA LEU A 848 19.38 -7.72 7.95
C LEU A 848 20.04 -6.58 8.74
N SER A 849 19.26 -5.93 9.60
CA SER A 849 19.82 -5.07 10.66
C SER A 849 20.43 -5.91 11.78
N GLN A 850 21.25 -5.30 12.65
CA GLN A 850 21.79 -5.97 13.85
C GLN A 850 20.69 -6.59 14.75
N ILE A 851 19.54 -5.92 14.86
CA ILE A 851 18.41 -6.44 15.65
C ILE A 851 17.77 -7.63 14.94
N GLY A 852 17.57 -7.54 13.62
CA GLY A 852 17.04 -8.62 12.81
C GLY A 852 17.91 -9.86 12.85
N GLU A 853 19.22 -9.69 12.67
CA GLU A 853 20.20 -10.77 12.73
C GLU A 853 20.20 -11.46 14.09
N ARG A 854 20.28 -10.69 15.20
CA ARG A 854 20.21 -11.21 16.57
C ARG A 854 18.96 -12.06 16.82
N ILE A 855 17.80 -11.61 16.32
CA ILE A 855 16.54 -12.34 16.46
C ILE A 855 16.54 -13.64 15.67
N LEU A 856 16.90 -13.56 14.39
CA LEU A 856 16.87 -14.72 13.49
C LEU A 856 17.88 -15.79 13.89
N LEU A 857 19.07 -15.40 14.35
CA LEU A 857 20.06 -16.34 14.88
C LEU A 857 19.51 -17.13 16.07
N GLY A 858 18.75 -16.49 16.96
CA GLY A 858 18.15 -17.19 18.10
C GLY A 858 17.06 -18.17 17.69
N ILE A 859 16.27 -17.83 16.67
CA ILE A 859 15.28 -18.74 16.08
C ILE A 859 15.99 -19.95 15.47
N CYS A 860 17.05 -19.72 14.70
CA CYS A 860 17.80 -20.78 14.05
C CYS A 860 18.47 -21.72 15.06
N ALA A 861 19.04 -21.16 16.13
CA ALA A 861 19.64 -21.95 17.21
C ALA A 861 18.61 -22.85 17.93
N GLU A 862 17.36 -22.39 18.08
CA GLU A 862 16.28 -23.23 18.63
C GLU A 862 15.86 -24.33 17.65
N ILE A 863 15.76 -24.03 16.35
CA ILE A 863 15.43 -25.02 15.31
C ILE A 863 16.49 -26.12 15.23
N GLU A 864 17.78 -25.77 15.33
CA GLU A 864 18.89 -26.72 15.27
C GLU A 864 19.00 -27.60 16.51
N ARG A 865 18.53 -27.12 17.66
CA ARG A 865 18.65 -27.83 18.92
C ARG A 865 17.86 -29.14 18.94
N ASN A 866 16.66 -29.17 18.36
CA ASN A 866 15.81 -30.35 18.40
C ASN A 866 15.07 -30.60 17.08
N LEU A 867 15.62 -31.52 16.28
CA LEU A 867 15.07 -31.92 14.99
C LEU A 867 13.70 -32.61 15.08
N SER A 868 13.25 -33.04 16.27
CA SER A 868 11.91 -33.64 16.43
C SER A 868 10.79 -32.61 16.59
N VAL A 869 11.12 -31.36 16.92
CA VAL A 869 10.14 -30.27 17.11
C VAL A 869 9.87 -29.63 15.76
N LYS A 870 8.59 -29.59 15.36
CA LYS A 870 8.21 -28.93 14.11
C LYS A 870 8.03 -27.44 14.31
N HIS A 871 8.63 -26.64 13.45
CA HIS A 871 8.57 -25.18 13.48
C HIS A 871 7.80 -24.63 12.27
N ALA A 872 7.04 -23.56 12.50
CA ALA A 872 6.51 -22.69 11.46
C ALA A 872 7.03 -21.27 11.69
N ILE A 873 7.40 -20.56 10.63
CA ILE A 873 7.90 -19.18 10.69
C ILE A 873 7.06 -18.31 9.76
N ILE A 874 6.53 -17.22 10.32
CA ILE A 874 5.73 -16.22 9.61
C ILE A 874 6.42 -14.86 9.78
N THR A 875 6.84 -14.26 8.67
CA THR A 875 7.62 -13.01 8.67
C THR A 875 7.45 -12.23 7.36
N TYR A 876 8.36 -11.33 6.99
CA TYR A 876 8.28 -10.56 5.74
C TYR A 876 9.04 -11.25 4.59
N ASP A 877 8.61 -11.04 3.34
CA ASP A 877 9.26 -11.59 2.14
C ASP A 877 10.79 -11.41 2.09
N PRO A 878 11.36 -10.21 2.38
CA PRO A 878 12.81 -10.06 2.34
C PRO A 878 13.55 -10.92 3.38
N ILE A 879 12.89 -11.26 4.49
CA ILE A 879 13.43 -12.12 5.55
C ILE A 879 13.23 -13.60 5.19
N ILE A 880 12.10 -13.97 4.58
CA ILE A 880 11.84 -15.33 4.09
C ILE A 880 12.99 -15.80 3.20
N GLU A 881 13.45 -14.95 2.28
CA GLU A 881 14.57 -15.26 1.41
C GLU A 881 15.87 -15.59 2.17
N GLN A 882 16.10 -14.97 3.34
CA GLN A 882 17.26 -15.29 4.20
C GLN A 882 17.08 -16.59 4.98
N LEU A 883 15.83 -16.98 5.24
CA LEU A 883 15.48 -18.18 6.00
C LEU A 883 15.21 -19.40 5.12
N LYS A 884 15.23 -19.28 3.79
CA LYS A 884 14.95 -20.38 2.86
C LYS A 884 15.79 -21.61 3.16
N GLU A 885 17.09 -21.44 3.39
CA GLU A 885 18.00 -22.54 3.69
C GLU A 885 17.66 -23.25 5.01
N ILE A 886 17.21 -22.49 6.02
CA ILE A 886 16.76 -23.06 7.29
C ILE A 886 15.43 -23.78 7.11
N ALA A 887 14.57 -23.27 6.24
CA ALA A 887 13.30 -23.91 5.91
C ALA A 887 13.43 -25.20 5.08
N GLU A 888 14.59 -25.45 4.44
CA GLU A 888 14.87 -26.74 3.81
C GLU A 888 15.05 -27.89 4.84
N LYS A 889 15.16 -27.57 6.14
CA LYS A 889 15.26 -28.59 7.19
C LYS A 889 13.92 -29.30 7.39
N GLU A 890 13.96 -30.62 7.58
CA GLU A 890 12.75 -31.46 7.77
C GLU A 890 11.89 -31.05 8.97
N ASN A 891 12.45 -30.30 9.93
CA ASN A 891 11.76 -29.81 11.11
C ASN A 891 11.19 -28.40 10.97
N VAL A 892 11.37 -27.71 9.84
CA VAL A 892 10.65 -26.47 9.50
C VAL A 892 9.56 -26.83 8.51
N CYS A 893 8.31 -26.89 8.98
CA CYS A 893 7.18 -27.34 8.16
C CYS A 893 6.49 -26.21 7.38
N LEU A 894 6.74 -24.95 7.73
CA LEU A 894 6.18 -23.79 7.06
C LEU A 894 7.10 -22.57 7.20
N LEU A 895 7.39 -21.91 6.08
CA LEU A 895 7.98 -20.58 6.02
C LEU A 895 7.12 -19.74 5.08
N THR A 896 6.47 -18.70 5.59
CA THR A 896 5.53 -17.89 4.79
C THR A 896 5.47 -16.45 5.26
N GLU A 897 4.79 -15.60 4.48
CA GLU A 897 4.55 -14.21 4.82
C GLU A 897 3.21 -14.01 5.54
N PHE A 898 3.08 -12.87 6.23
CA PHE A 898 1.87 -12.49 6.96
C PHE A 898 0.59 -12.51 6.11
N LYS A 899 0.66 -12.12 4.83
CA LYS A 899 -0.51 -11.96 3.95
C LYS A 899 -0.93 -13.25 3.23
N SER A 900 -0.10 -14.30 3.23
CA SER A 900 -0.30 -15.52 2.45
C SER A 900 -0.88 -16.68 3.27
N LEU A 901 -1.92 -16.44 4.09
CA LEU A 901 -2.47 -17.46 5.00
C LEU A 901 -3.52 -18.41 4.40
N TYR A 902 -3.89 -18.22 3.13
CA TYR A 902 -4.92 -19.03 2.49
C TYR A 902 -4.47 -20.50 2.37
N ASN A 903 -5.30 -21.43 2.86
CA ASN A 903 -5.07 -22.88 2.88
C ASN A 903 -3.86 -23.38 3.71
N LEU A 904 -3.26 -22.53 4.56
CA LEU A 904 -2.11 -22.92 5.39
C LEU A 904 -2.48 -23.43 6.78
N GLY A 905 -3.77 -23.48 7.13
CA GLY A 905 -4.23 -23.87 8.46
C GLY A 905 -3.74 -25.26 8.91
N THR A 906 -3.64 -26.22 8.00
CA THR A 906 -3.11 -27.57 8.31
C THR A 906 -1.61 -27.57 8.56
N ALA A 907 -0.84 -26.72 7.87
CA ALA A 907 0.60 -26.60 8.05
C ALA A 907 0.93 -25.92 9.38
N ILE A 908 0.20 -24.86 9.75
CA ILE A 908 0.36 -24.18 11.05
C ILE A 908 -0.04 -25.12 12.20
N GLU A 909 -1.14 -25.86 12.06
CA GLU A 909 -1.60 -26.84 13.06
C GLU A 909 -0.58 -27.97 13.29
N ALA A 910 0.17 -28.36 12.26
CA ALA A 910 1.20 -29.38 12.33
C ALA A 910 2.48 -28.92 13.07
N ALA A 911 2.71 -27.61 13.21
CA ALA A 911 3.87 -27.06 13.90
C ALA A 911 3.71 -27.12 15.41
N ASP A 912 4.74 -27.54 16.13
CA ASP A 912 4.80 -27.52 17.60
C ASP A 912 5.15 -26.12 18.13
N VAL A 913 5.96 -25.39 17.37
CA VAL A 913 6.36 -24.01 17.65
C VAL A 913 6.05 -23.11 16.45
N VAL A 914 5.26 -22.06 16.65
CA VAL A 914 4.96 -21.05 15.63
C VAL A 914 5.68 -19.75 15.97
N TRP A 915 6.57 -19.30 15.10
CA TRP A 915 7.27 -18.02 15.20
C TRP A 915 6.57 -16.96 14.35
N ILE A 916 6.12 -15.88 14.98
CA ILE A 916 5.53 -14.72 14.32
C ILE A 916 6.52 -13.56 14.49
N VAL A 917 7.31 -13.29 13.46
CA VAL A 917 8.49 -12.42 13.54
C VAL A 917 8.23 -11.07 12.91
N GLY A 918 8.04 -10.06 13.77
CA GLY A 918 7.75 -8.68 13.40
C GLY A 918 6.27 -8.32 13.44
N THR A 919 5.98 -7.04 13.23
CA THR A 919 4.61 -6.50 13.26
C THR A 919 4.07 -6.34 11.83
N PRO A 920 3.01 -7.08 11.41
CA PRO A 920 2.48 -7.02 10.05
C PRO A 920 2.35 -5.59 9.49
N TYR A 921 2.83 -5.42 8.26
CA TYR A 921 2.75 -4.14 7.56
C TYR A 921 1.58 -4.16 6.56
N TRP A 922 0.73 -3.14 6.66
CA TRP A 922 -0.35 -2.90 5.72
C TRP A 922 0.00 -1.71 4.85
N GLU A 923 -0.32 -1.82 3.56
CA GLU A 923 -0.12 -0.72 2.64
C GLU A 923 -0.99 0.47 3.08
N PRO A 924 -0.44 1.70 3.10
CA PRO A 924 -1.15 2.88 3.56
C PRO A 924 -2.51 3.04 2.88
N GLY A 925 -2.61 2.77 1.57
CA GLY A 925 -3.87 2.87 0.82
C GLY A 925 -5.01 2.00 1.37
N ILE A 926 -4.72 0.82 1.93
CA ILE A 926 -5.75 -0.04 2.54
C ILE A 926 -6.26 0.59 3.84
N ILE A 927 -5.35 1.09 4.69
CA ILE A 927 -5.70 1.74 5.95
C ILE A 927 -6.44 3.06 5.70
N TRP A 928 -5.99 3.84 4.71
CA TRP A 928 -6.59 5.12 4.34
C TRP A 928 -8.02 4.95 3.84
N ARG A 929 -8.24 4.00 2.92
CA ARG A 929 -9.58 3.72 2.41
C ARG A 929 -10.54 3.33 3.53
N ARG A 930 -10.10 2.45 4.44
CA ARG A 930 -10.92 2.09 5.61
C ARG A 930 -11.21 3.29 6.50
N ALA A 931 -10.23 4.15 6.72
CA ALA A 931 -10.40 5.36 7.51
C ALA A 931 -11.42 6.31 6.84
N GLN A 932 -11.35 6.49 5.52
CA GLN A 932 -12.33 7.29 4.78
C GLN A 932 -13.74 6.69 4.84
N VAL A 933 -13.87 5.37 4.71
CA VAL A 933 -15.17 4.67 4.81
C VAL A 933 -15.80 4.87 6.18
N LEU A 934 -15.03 4.67 7.26
CA LEU A 934 -15.55 4.71 8.63
C LEU A 934 -15.65 6.13 9.22
N PHE A 935 -14.72 7.02 8.89
CA PHE A 935 -14.55 8.32 9.55
C PHE A 935 -14.58 9.51 8.59
N GLY A 936 -14.81 9.29 7.29
CA GLY A 936 -14.87 10.37 6.30
C GLY A 936 -16.02 11.38 6.52
N ASN A 937 -16.97 11.06 7.39
CA ASN A 937 -18.04 11.98 7.80
C ASN A 937 -17.83 12.63 9.18
N ASP A 938 -16.70 12.37 9.85
CA ASP A 938 -16.38 13.01 11.14
C ASP A 938 -16.26 14.54 11.00
N GLU A 939 -16.40 15.25 12.12
CA GLU A 939 -16.23 16.72 12.14
C GLU A 939 -14.81 17.13 11.73
N ASP A 940 -13.79 16.41 12.21
CA ASP A 940 -12.37 16.70 11.97
C ASP A 940 -11.80 15.88 10.79
N PRO A 941 -11.00 16.48 9.88
CA PRO A 941 -10.34 15.76 8.78
C PRO A 941 -9.37 14.69 9.27
N LEU A 942 -9.14 13.67 8.46
CA LEU A 942 -8.19 12.61 8.76
C LEU A 942 -6.75 13.10 8.61
N CYS A 943 -5.89 12.80 9.59
CA CYS A 943 -4.46 13.12 9.55
C CYS A 943 -3.60 11.87 9.31
N TYR A 944 -3.17 11.68 8.07
CA TYR A 944 -2.38 10.51 7.64
C TYR A 944 -0.89 10.58 8.00
N GLU A 945 -0.46 11.57 8.79
CA GLU A 945 0.93 11.68 9.22
C GLU A 945 1.30 10.56 10.19
N ALA A 946 2.38 9.84 9.88
CA ALA A 946 2.98 8.87 10.77
C ALA A 946 4.24 9.43 11.43
N ASP A 947 4.43 9.14 12.71
CA ASP A 947 5.69 9.31 13.40
C ASP A 947 6.73 8.37 12.81
N THR A 948 7.82 8.93 12.28
CA THR A 948 8.91 8.18 11.66
C THR A 948 9.71 7.33 12.64
N GLU A 949 9.76 7.71 13.92
CA GLU A 949 10.55 7.03 14.95
C GLU A 949 9.80 5.82 15.52
N PHE A 950 8.48 5.93 15.70
CA PHE A 950 7.66 4.89 16.33
C PHE A 950 6.72 4.15 15.38
N GLN A 951 6.63 4.57 14.10
CA GLN A 951 5.72 4.02 13.09
C GLN A 951 4.26 4.02 13.55
N HIS A 952 3.88 5.08 14.24
CA HIS A 952 2.55 5.30 14.79
C HIS A 952 1.87 6.45 14.03
N TYR A 953 0.59 6.31 13.69
CA TYR A 953 -0.16 7.42 13.09
C TYR A 953 -0.48 8.47 14.16
N LYS A 954 -0.32 9.75 13.84
CA LYS A 954 -0.68 10.85 14.74
C LYS A 954 -2.18 10.92 15.00
N ASP A 955 -2.99 10.53 14.02
CA ASP A 955 -4.44 10.42 14.16
C ASP A 955 -4.81 9.09 14.83
N GLU A 956 -5.39 9.18 16.03
CA GLU A 956 -5.82 8.01 16.80
C GLU A 956 -6.82 7.13 16.05
N ARG A 957 -7.67 7.70 15.17
CA ARG A 957 -8.65 6.94 14.39
C ARG A 957 -7.97 6.01 13.39
N ILE A 958 -6.94 6.52 12.71
CA ILE A 958 -6.14 5.77 11.73
C ILE A 958 -5.27 4.74 12.44
N GLN A 959 -4.65 5.14 13.54
CA GLN A 959 -3.87 4.23 14.37
C GLN A 959 -4.72 3.06 14.87
N ARG A 960 -5.95 3.34 15.31
CA ARG A 960 -6.90 2.31 15.76
C ARG A 960 -7.17 1.29 14.66
N ILE A 961 -7.47 1.74 13.44
CA ILE A 961 -7.67 0.83 12.28
C ILE A 961 -6.42 -0.01 12.03
N TYR A 962 -5.23 0.59 12.07
CA TYR A 962 -3.98 -0.14 11.88
C TYR A 962 -3.78 -1.21 12.95
N THR A 963 -3.87 -0.83 14.23
CA THR A 963 -3.74 -1.75 15.37
C THR A 963 -4.77 -2.89 15.31
N GLN A 964 -6.04 -2.58 15.04
CA GLN A 964 -7.11 -3.59 14.89
C GLN A 964 -6.79 -4.57 13.76
N THR A 965 -6.41 -4.06 12.59
CA THR A 965 -6.12 -4.91 11.42
C THR A 965 -4.92 -5.83 11.68
N VAL A 966 -3.89 -5.34 12.38
CA VAL A 966 -2.74 -6.15 12.76
C VAL A 966 -3.11 -7.20 13.82
N ALA A 967 -3.86 -6.81 14.85
CA ALA A 967 -4.31 -7.70 15.91
C ALA A 967 -5.22 -8.82 15.37
N GLU A 968 -6.14 -8.51 14.46
CA GLU A 968 -6.98 -9.50 13.75
C GLU A 968 -6.13 -10.54 13.03
N LEU A 969 -5.14 -10.10 12.25
CA LEU A 969 -4.29 -11.00 11.48
C LEU A 969 -3.50 -11.94 12.39
N ILE A 970 -2.90 -11.41 13.46
CA ILE A 970 -2.14 -12.24 14.41
C ILE A 970 -3.07 -13.19 15.18
N THR A 971 -4.26 -12.72 15.58
CA THR A 971 -5.26 -13.56 16.24
C THR A 971 -5.68 -14.72 15.34
N LYS A 972 -5.86 -14.48 14.04
CA LYS A 972 -6.13 -15.53 13.05
C LYS A 972 -5.00 -16.54 12.93
N ILE A 973 -3.74 -16.08 12.88
CA ILE A 973 -2.55 -16.95 12.85
C ILE A 973 -2.52 -17.85 14.11
N ILE A 974 -2.71 -17.27 15.29
CA ILE A 974 -2.73 -18.01 16.56
C ILE A 974 -3.91 -18.99 16.61
N GLY A 975 -5.07 -18.60 16.08
CA GLY A 975 -6.23 -19.47 15.92
C GLY A 975 -5.92 -20.71 15.09
N HIS A 976 -5.15 -20.58 14.01
CA HIS A 976 -4.70 -21.71 13.19
C HIS A 976 -3.73 -22.66 13.91
N ALA A 977 -3.01 -22.20 14.95
CA ALA A 977 -2.16 -23.07 15.77
C ALA A 977 -2.96 -24.03 16.69
N GLY A 978 -4.26 -23.78 16.88
CA GLY A 978 -5.16 -24.71 17.60
C GLY A 978 -4.90 -24.84 19.10
N LEU A 979 -4.46 -23.76 19.77
CA LEU A 979 -4.09 -23.76 21.21
C LEU A 979 -5.23 -24.15 22.18
N ASN A 980 -6.48 -24.10 21.73
CA ASN A 980 -7.67 -24.52 22.48
C ASN A 980 -8.03 -26.01 22.26
N ARG A 981 -7.33 -26.73 21.38
CA ARG A 981 -7.66 -28.13 21.02
C ARG A 981 -6.47 -29.07 21.12
N LEU A 982 -5.29 -28.60 20.72
CA LEU A 982 -4.05 -29.39 20.69
C LEU A 982 -3.22 -29.14 21.94
N THR A 983 -2.37 -30.09 22.32
CA THR A 983 -1.50 -29.99 23.51
C THR A 983 -0.05 -29.73 23.11
N GLY A 984 0.71 -29.07 23.99
CA GLY A 984 2.15 -28.90 23.84
C GLY A 984 2.59 -27.88 22.78
N LYS A 985 1.67 -27.05 22.31
CA LYS A 985 1.91 -26.01 21.30
C LYS A 985 2.48 -24.74 21.93
N LYS A 986 3.44 -24.12 21.26
CA LYS A 986 4.01 -22.83 21.64
C LYS A 986 3.93 -21.84 20.50
N VAL A 987 3.54 -20.61 20.80
CA VAL A 987 3.66 -19.50 19.85
C VAL A 987 4.62 -18.47 20.41
N VAL A 988 5.54 -18.00 19.59
CA VAL A 988 6.46 -16.92 19.93
C VAL A 988 6.16 -15.72 19.04
N LEU A 989 5.72 -14.63 19.65
CA LEU A 989 5.33 -13.40 19.01
C LEU A 989 6.39 -12.33 19.24
N VAL A 990 7.11 -11.96 18.18
CA VAL A 990 8.10 -10.89 18.17
C VAL A 990 7.44 -9.59 17.70
N SER A 991 6.37 -9.21 18.41
CA SER A 991 5.69 -7.92 18.28
C SER A 991 5.25 -7.44 19.66
N SER A 992 5.56 -6.19 19.98
CA SER A 992 5.17 -5.50 21.22
C SER A 992 3.79 -4.85 21.15
N LEU A 993 3.01 -5.14 20.10
CA LEU A 993 1.63 -4.67 19.96
C LEU A 993 0.70 -5.41 20.92
N GLU A 994 -0.18 -4.70 21.62
CA GLU A 994 -1.22 -5.33 22.42
C GLU A 994 -2.23 -6.06 21.51
N ILE A 995 -2.46 -7.35 21.79
CA ILE A 995 -3.41 -8.18 21.05
C ILE A 995 -4.51 -8.59 22.00
N PRO A 996 -5.72 -8.03 21.84
CA PRO A 996 -6.86 -8.37 22.70
C PRO A 996 -7.09 -9.87 22.78
N ASP A 997 -7.38 -10.35 23.98
CA ASP A 997 -7.68 -11.76 24.28
C ASP A 997 -6.52 -12.73 24.01
N ILE A 998 -5.32 -12.23 23.73
CA ILE A 998 -4.08 -13.00 23.61
C ILE A 998 -3.07 -12.48 24.64
N THR A 999 -2.71 -11.20 24.62
CA THR A 999 -1.69 -10.61 25.50
C THR A 999 -2.03 -10.72 26.99
N ASP A 1000 -3.31 -10.51 27.29
CA ASP A 1000 -3.94 -10.44 28.60
C ASP A 1000 -4.21 -11.82 29.23
N ARG A 1001 -4.05 -12.92 28.47
CA ARG A 1001 -4.21 -14.27 28.99
C ARG A 1001 -3.18 -14.64 30.05
N PRO A 1002 -3.53 -15.44 31.07
CA PRO A 1002 -2.58 -15.92 32.05
C PRO A 1002 -1.51 -16.84 31.44
N GLU A 1003 -1.84 -17.58 30.38
CA GLU A 1003 -0.91 -18.47 29.68
C GLU A 1003 0.08 -17.73 28.77
N THR A 1004 -0.17 -16.45 28.48
CA THR A 1004 0.73 -15.60 27.70
C THR A 1004 1.79 -15.02 28.61
N LEU A 1005 3.07 -15.20 28.28
CA LEU A 1005 4.19 -14.72 29.07
C LEU A 1005 4.91 -13.60 28.33
N LEU A 1006 5.05 -12.45 29.00
CA LEU A 1006 5.76 -11.30 28.44
C LEU A 1006 7.27 -11.43 28.67
N PHE A 1007 8.05 -11.33 27.61
CA PHE A 1007 9.51 -11.53 27.67
C PHE A 1007 10.27 -10.41 26.98
N ASP A 1008 11.52 -10.18 27.39
CA ASP A 1008 12.49 -9.41 26.60
C ASP A 1008 13.35 -10.40 25.81
N TRP A 1009 13.93 -9.99 24.67
CA TRP A 1009 14.80 -10.89 23.90
C TRP A 1009 15.97 -11.43 24.74
N GLU A 1010 16.47 -10.62 25.67
CA GLU A 1010 17.47 -11.02 26.67
C GLU A 1010 17.02 -12.21 27.54
N ASP A 1011 15.71 -12.36 27.82
CA ASP A 1011 15.20 -13.51 28.58
C ASP A 1011 15.33 -14.81 27.78
N PHE A 1012 15.13 -14.75 26.46
CA PHE A 1012 15.34 -15.89 25.58
C PHE A 1012 16.83 -16.26 25.50
N GLU A 1013 17.71 -15.26 25.40
CA GLU A 1013 19.15 -15.48 25.46
C GLU A 1013 19.58 -16.03 26.82
N ILE A 1014 19.05 -15.56 27.95
CA ILE A 1014 19.36 -16.13 29.26
C ILE A 1014 18.83 -17.57 29.34
N ALA A 1015 17.59 -17.83 28.95
CA ALA A 1015 17.01 -19.17 28.98
C ALA A 1015 17.83 -20.18 28.16
N GLY A 1016 18.38 -19.71 27.04
CA GLY A 1016 19.18 -20.48 26.12
C GLY A 1016 18.39 -21.48 25.28
N GLU A 1017 17.18 -21.88 25.70
CA GLU A 1017 16.23 -22.73 24.98
C GLU A 1017 14.78 -22.36 25.30
N LEU A 1018 13.85 -22.59 24.37
CA LEU A 1018 12.46 -22.16 24.53
C LEU A 1018 11.73 -22.86 25.71
N ASN A 1019 12.15 -24.09 26.06
CA ASN A 1019 11.60 -24.82 27.22
C ASN A 1019 11.87 -24.13 28.56
N LYS A 1020 13.01 -23.44 28.70
CA LYS A 1020 13.43 -22.76 29.95
C LYS A 1020 12.98 -21.30 30.02
N LEU A 1021 12.40 -20.77 28.94
CA LEU A 1021 12.00 -19.38 28.86
C LEU A 1021 10.96 -19.03 29.94
N THR A 1022 10.02 -19.93 30.25
CA THR A 1022 9.03 -19.72 31.32
C THR A 1022 9.67 -19.49 32.69
N GLU A 1023 10.64 -20.33 33.06
CA GLU A 1023 11.36 -20.22 34.34
C GLU A 1023 12.20 -18.93 34.39
N THR A 1024 12.81 -18.57 33.27
CA THR A 1024 13.63 -17.36 33.15
C THR A 1024 12.80 -16.09 33.31
N ILE A 1025 11.63 -16.04 32.66
CA ILE A 1025 10.66 -14.95 32.80
C ILE A 1025 10.19 -14.84 34.26
N ALA A 1026 9.77 -15.96 34.87
CA ALA A 1026 9.31 -15.96 36.26
C ALA A 1026 10.41 -15.48 37.23
N THR A 1027 11.67 -15.87 36.97
CA THR A 1027 12.82 -15.40 37.74
C THR A 1027 13.00 -13.90 37.59
N ARG A 1028 12.98 -13.37 36.35
CA ARG A 1028 13.04 -11.92 36.10
C ARG A 1028 11.93 -11.18 36.83
N GLU A 1029 10.69 -11.62 36.69
CA GLU A 1029 9.51 -10.97 37.29
C GLU A 1029 9.61 -10.93 38.81
N ARG A 1030 10.08 -12.02 39.43
CA ARG A 1030 10.38 -12.02 40.87
C ARG A 1030 11.38 -10.93 41.25
N PHE A 1031 12.48 -10.79 40.49
CA PHE A 1031 13.46 -9.73 40.74
C PHE A 1031 12.90 -8.32 40.47
N GLU A 1032 12.00 -8.14 39.51
CA GLU A 1032 11.30 -6.86 39.29
C GLU A 1032 10.41 -6.49 40.48
N VAL A 1033 9.67 -7.46 41.02
CA VAL A 1033 8.88 -7.28 42.24
C VAL A 1033 9.78 -6.97 43.45
N GLU A 1034 10.90 -7.69 43.60
CA GLU A 1034 11.88 -7.41 44.67
C GLU A 1034 12.48 -6.01 44.52
N ARG A 1035 12.77 -5.56 43.29
CA ARG A 1035 13.23 -4.19 42.98
C ARG A 1035 12.21 -3.15 43.40
N ASP A 1036 10.94 -3.36 43.05
CA ASP A 1036 9.87 -2.40 43.32
C ASP A 1036 9.55 -2.30 44.82
N ASN A 1037 9.92 -3.34 45.58
CA ASN A 1037 9.85 -3.39 47.04
C ASN A 1037 11.12 -2.88 47.77
N LEU A 1038 12.14 -2.39 47.06
CA LEU A 1038 13.34 -1.84 47.69
C LEU A 1038 13.00 -0.59 48.50
N THR A 1039 13.44 -0.55 49.76
CA THR A 1039 13.24 0.59 50.66
C THR A 1039 14.56 1.21 51.09
N ALA A 1040 14.48 2.36 51.77
CA ALA A 1040 15.65 3.03 52.36
C ALA A 1040 16.41 2.16 53.39
N GLU A 1041 15.71 1.18 53.98
CA GLU A 1041 16.22 0.26 55.00
C GLU A 1041 16.86 -1.00 54.43
N THR A 1042 16.65 -1.28 53.13
CA THR A 1042 17.24 -2.46 52.49
C THR A 1042 18.77 -2.43 52.58
N GLY A 1043 19.37 -3.58 52.89
CA GLY A 1043 20.83 -3.71 52.98
C GLY A 1043 21.51 -3.51 51.64
N ARG A 1044 22.72 -2.95 51.63
CA ARG A 1044 23.52 -2.75 50.40
C ARG A 1044 23.69 -4.05 49.61
N GLU A 1045 24.07 -5.13 50.29
CA GLU A 1045 24.28 -6.45 49.66
C GLU A 1045 23.01 -6.97 49.00
N GLU A 1046 21.85 -6.67 49.58
CA GLU A 1046 20.56 -7.07 49.03
C GLU A 1046 20.19 -6.23 47.78
N VAL A 1047 20.52 -4.94 47.77
CA VAL A 1047 20.39 -4.10 46.57
C VAL A 1047 21.36 -4.55 45.47
N GLU A 1048 22.61 -4.91 45.83
CA GLU A 1048 23.58 -5.48 44.91
C GLU A 1048 23.06 -6.80 44.31
N ARG A 1049 22.48 -7.69 45.13
CA ARG A 1049 21.86 -8.93 44.67
C ARG A 1049 20.68 -8.68 43.74
N ILE A 1050 19.73 -7.83 44.13
CA ILE A 1050 18.48 -7.62 43.38
C ILE A 1050 18.75 -6.96 42.03
N LEU A 1051 19.57 -5.91 42.01
CA LEU A 1051 19.87 -5.15 40.79
C LEU A 1051 21.05 -5.72 39.99
N GLY A 1052 21.81 -6.66 40.58
CA GLY A 1052 23.08 -7.16 40.04
C GLY A 1052 24.07 -6.04 39.70
N CYS A 1053 24.10 -5.01 40.55
CA CYS A 1053 24.88 -3.79 40.32
C CYS A 1053 26.09 -3.71 41.25
N SER A 1054 27.06 -2.85 40.91
CA SER A 1054 28.24 -2.63 41.75
C SER A 1054 27.87 -1.99 43.09
N SER A 1055 28.72 -2.16 44.11
CA SER A 1055 28.52 -1.54 45.43
C SER A 1055 28.34 -0.03 45.40
N ARG A 1056 28.99 0.64 44.44
CA ARG A 1056 28.84 2.08 44.23
C ARG A 1056 27.44 2.44 43.70
N GLN A 1057 26.88 1.63 42.80
CA GLN A 1057 25.54 1.83 42.26
C GLN A 1057 24.48 1.50 43.31
N ALA A 1058 24.64 0.41 44.07
CA ALA A 1058 23.74 0.06 45.17
C ALA A 1058 23.65 1.18 46.22
N ASN A 1059 24.80 1.75 46.62
CA ASN A 1059 24.84 2.89 47.54
C ASN A 1059 24.18 4.15 46.96
N ARG A 1060 24.25 4.39 45.63
CA ARG A 1060 23.52 5.50 44.99
C ARG A 1060 22.01 5.30 45.05
N VAL A 1061 21.53 4.08 44.78
CA VAL A 1061 20.11 3.73 44.87
C VAL A 1061 19.62 3.89 46.31
N LEU A 1062 20.35 3.35 47.29
CA LEU A 1062 20.02 3.51 48.71
C LEU A 1062 20.03 4.97 49.16
N ASN A 1063 21.00 5.76 48.73
CA ASN A 1063 21.01 7.20 49.02
C ASN A 1063 19.79 7.90 48.42
N LYS A 1064 19.36 7.54 47.21
CA LYS A 1064 18.14 8.08 46.60
C LYS A 1064 16.89 7.69 47.41
N LEU A 1065 16.78 6.43 47.83
CA LEU A 1065 15.66 5.93 48.65
C LEU A 1065 15.61 6.57 50.04
N ARG A 1066 16.77 6.90 50.62
CA ARG A 1066 16.91 7.61 51.91
C ARG A 1066 16.62 9.12 51.82
N GLY A 1067 16.09 9.60 50.71
CA GLY A 1067 15.85 11.03 50.51
C GLY A 1067 17.13 11.86 50.33
N GLY A 1068 18.27 11.23 50.07
CA GLY A 1068 19.58 11.87 49.85
C GLY A 1068 19.71 12.67 48.55
N ASN A 1069 18.59 13.00 47.90
CA ASN A 1069 18.55 14.01 46.85
C ASN A 1069 18.33 15.38 47.52
N ILE A 1070 19.43 16.04 47.91
CA ILE A 1070 19.45 17.49 47.76
C ILE A 1070 19.53 17.69 46.24
N PRO A 1071 18.52 18.25 45.55
CA PRO A 1071 18.63 18.53 44.13
C PRO A 1071 19.85 19.43 43.94
N ARG A 1072 20.92 18.88 43.33
CA ARG A 1072 22.02 19.72 42.88
C ARG A 1072 21.43 20.60 41.80
N VAL A 1073 21.45 21.91 42.05
CA VAL A 1073 21.15 22.94 41.06
C VAL A 1073 21.88 22.55 39.77
N THR A 1074 21.16 22.45 38.66
CA THR A 1074 21.74 21.92 37.41
C THR A 1074 22.89 22.82 36.95
N PHE A 1075 23.85 22.30 36.17
CA PHE A 1075 24.90 23.16 35.59
C PHE A 1075 24.28 24.30 34.79
N ARG A 1076 23.15 24.06 34.12
CA ARG A 1076 22.34 25.12 33.49
C ARG A 1076 21.97 26.24 34.47
N GLU A 1077 21.29 25.92 35.56
CA GLU A 1077 20.85 26.92 36.54
C GLU A 1077 22.04 27.63 37.22
N GLN A 1078 23.13 26.92 37.50
CA GLN A 1078 24.35 27.51 38.07
C GLN A 1078 25.05 28.45 37.08
N ILE A 1079 25.14 28.08 35.80
CA ILE A 1079 25.72 28.92 34.74
C ILE A 1079 24.86 30.17 34.52
N LEU A 1080 23.53 30.01 34.42
CA LEU A 1080 22.61 31.14 34.25
C LEU A 1080 22.67 32.10 35.45
N ALA A 1081 22.75 31.58 36.68
CA ALA A 1081 22.91 32.40 37.88
C ALA A 1081 24.25 33.17 37.89
N LEU A 1082 25.36 32.55 37.46
CA LEU A 1082 26.67 33.21 37.38
C LEU A 1082 26.74 34.31 36.31
N LEU A 1083 25.96 34.16 35.23
CA LEU A 1083 25.86 35.12 34.15
C LEU A 1083 24.81 36.22 34.39
N ALA A 1084 23.98 36.09 35.45
CA ALA A 1084 23.04 37.11 35.91
C ALA A 1084 23.76 38.40 36.35
N ASP A 1085 24.99 38.28 36.85
CA ASP A 1085 25.83 39.40 37.28
C ASP A 1085 26.68 39.98 36.13
N GLY A 1086 26.34 39.68 34.87
CA GLY A 1086 27.00 40.20 33.67
C GLY A 1086 27.94 39.21 32.98
N GLU A 1087 28.84 39.74 32.13
CA GLU A 1087 29.76 38.92 31.33
C GLU A 1087 30.75 38.15 32.21
N LYS A 1088 30.92 36.84 31.96
CA LYS A 1088 31.94 36.01 32.63
C LYS A 1088 32.81 35.27 31.64
N LYS A 1089 34.08 35.05 32.01
CA LYS A 1089 34.98 34.17 31.23
C LYS A 1089 34.62 32.70 31.46
N ALA A 1090 34.86 31.87 30.45
CA ALA A 1090 34.70 30.42 30.54
C ALA A 1090 35.45 29.82 31.74
N ALA A 1091 36.68 30.32 31.98
CA ALA A 1091 37.50 29.89 33.10
C ALA A 1091 36.91 30.32 34.47
N GLU A 1092 36.22 31.46 34.52
CA GLU A 1092 35.55 31.94 35.74
C GLU A 1092 34.30 31.10 36.04
N VAL A 1093 33.51 30.77 35.01
CA VAL A 1093 32.34 29.90 35.14
C VAL A 1093 32.75 28.47 35.54
N VAL A 1094 33.80 27.94 34.92
CA VAL A 1094 34.33 26.59 35.23
C VAL A 1094 34.96 26.54 36.63
N ALA A 1095 35.59 27.62 37.10
CA ALA A 1095 36.16 27.68 38.45
C ALA A 1095 35.11 27.91 39.55
N ALA A 1096 33.99 28.58 39.23
CA ALA A 1096 32.94 28.90 40.19
C ALA A 1096 31.93 27.75 40.41
N ILE A 1097 31.84 26.81 39.46
CA ILE A 1097 30.95 25.66 39.55
C ILE A 1097 31.73 24.44 40.03
N GLU A 1098 31.32 23.88 41.16
CA GLU A 1098 31.91 22.65 41.69
C GLU A 1098 31.48 21.45 40.83
N GLY A 1099 32.35 21.00 39.92
CA GLY A 1099 32.03 19.93 38.98
C GLY A 1099 33.17 19.58 38.02
N ASN A 1100 32.91 18.63 37.12
CA ASN A 1100 33.87 18.29 36.07
C ASN A 1100 33.95 19.44 35.06
N SER A 1101 35.16 19.99 34.88
CA SER A 1101 35.41 21.14 34.01
C SER A 1101 35.00 20.92 32.55
N VAL A 1102 35.14 19.70 32.02
CA VAL A 1102 34.73 19.33 30.66
C VAL A 1102 33.20 19.33 30.54
N ALA A 1103 32.49 18.83 31.55
CA ALA A 1103 31.02 18.81 31.55
C ALA A 1103 30.43 20.23 31.63
N ILE A 1104 31.02 21.11 32.45
CA ILE A 1104 30.63 22.52 32.54
C ILE A 1104 30.90 23.23 31.20
N HIS A 1105 32.01 22.92 30.54
CA HIS A 1105 32.34 23.46 29.23
C HIS A 1105 31.38 22.99 28.13
N HIS A 1106 31.01 21.70 28.12
CA HIS A 1106 30.01 21.16 27.21
C HIS A 1106 28.64 21.80 27.43
N GLU A 1107 28.27 22.06 28.69
CA GLU A 1107 27.00 22.72 29.01
C GLU A 1107 26.99 24.18 28.55
N LEU A 1108 28.09 24.94 28.72
CA LEU A 1108 28.25 26.28 28.12
C LEU A 1108 28.06 26.26 26.60
N ILE A 1109 28.62 25.28 25.90
CA ILE A 1109 28.45 25.12 24.45
C ILE A 1109 26.98 24.81 24.12
N ARG A 1110 26.33 23.92 24.88
CA ARG A 1110 24.94 23.53 24.69
C ARG A 1110 24.00 24.72 24.87
N LEU A 1111 24.15 25.49 25.95
CA LEU A 1111 23.33 26.68 26.24
C LEU A 1111 23.53 27.80 25.21
N THR A 1112 24.75 27.93 24.67
CA THR A 1112 25.02 28.85 23.56
C THR A 1112 24.31 28.40 22.28
N LYS A 1113 24.29 27.09 21.97
CA LYS A 1113 23.55 26.52 20.82
C LYS A 1113 22.04 26.66 20.96
N LEU A 1114 21.52 26.54 22.18
CA LEU A 1114 20.10 26.73 22.49
C LEU A 1114 19.69 28.21 22.52
N GLY A 1115 20.65 29.14 22.45
CA GLY A 1115 20.40 30.58 22.42
C GLY A 1115 19.99 31.18 23.77
N GLU A 1116 20.19 30.46 24.88
CA GLU A 1116 19.90 30.93 26.24
C GLU A 1116 20.99 31.88 26.77
N ILE A 1117 22.22 31.73 26.29
CA ILE A 1117 23.36 32.61 26.58
C ILE A 1117 24.07 32.97 25.29
N VAL A 1118 24.75 34.12 25.26
CA VAL A 1118 25.45 34.63 24.08
C VAL A 1118 26.95 34.64 24.31
N LYS A 1119 27.71 34.18 23.32
CA LYS A 1119 29.16 34.29 23.30
C LYS A 1119 29.58 35.62 22.69
N ILE A 1120 29.89 36.60 23.54
CA ILE A 1120 30.22 37.97 23.11
C ILE A 1120 31.61 38.02 22.44
N ARG A 1121 32.58 37.29 22.99
CA ARG A 1121 33.94 37.18 22.46
C ARG A 1121 34.58 35.86 22.87
N TRP A 1122 35.77 35.58 22.36
CA TRP A 1122 36.42 34.29 22.59
C TRP A 1122 36.61 34.01 24.09
N GLY A 1123 35.95 32.96 24.58
CA GLY A 1123 35.99 32.57 25.98
C GLY A 1123 35.18 33.44 26.95
N VAL A 1124 34.28 34.32 26.48
CA VAL A 1124 33.41 35.17 27.32
C VAL A 1124 31.94 34.97 26.95
N TYR A 1125 31.10 34.78 27.97
CA TYR A 1125 29.68 34.50 27.85
C TYR A 1125 28.86 35.51 28.67
N ALA A 1126 27.62 35.77 28.25
CA ALA A 1126 26.63 36.58 28.98
C ALA A 1126 25.22 36.01 28.79
N LEU A 1127 24.30 36.39 29.67
CA LEU A 1127 22.87 36.16 29.42
C LEU A 1127 22.39 37.00 28.24
N ARG A 1128 21.35 36.52 27.58
CA ARG A 1128 20.69 37.25 26.50
C ARG A 1128 19.78 38.32 27.11
N ASP A 1129 20.06 39.59 26.85
CA ASP A 1129 19.13 40.68 27.19
C ASP A 1129 17.85 40.52 26.37
N ILE A 1130 16.72 40.37 27.07
CA ILE A 1130 15.39 40.47 26.47
C ILE A 1130 15.09 41.97 26.41
N ASP A 1131 15.35 42.61 25.27
CA ASP A 1131 14.73 43.93 25.03
C ASP A 1131 13.21 43.72 24.94
N PRO A 1132 12.39 44.46 25.72
CA PRO A 1132 10.95 44.42 25.56
C PRO A 1132 10.59 45.04 24.20
N PRO A 1133 9.55 44.52 23.51
CA PRO A 1133 9.15 45.05 22.22
C PRO A 1133 8.73 46.51 22.38
N GLN A 1134 9.39 47.41 21.65
CA GLN A 1134 8.93 48.77 21.48
C GLN A 1134 7.59 48.74 20.73
N GLN A 1135 6.63 49.51 21.24
CA GLN A 1135 5.22 49.59 20.85
C GLN A 1135 4.96 49.84 19.36
#